data_AF-A0A849NH67-F1
#
_entry.id   AF-A0A849NH67-F1
#
_cell.length_a   1.000
_cell.length_b   1.000
_cell.length_c   1.000
_cell.angle_alpha   90.00
_cell.angle_beta   90.00
_cell.angle_gamma   90.00
#
_symmetry.space_group_name_H-M   'P 1'
#
loop_
_entity.id
_entity.type
_entity.pdbx_description
1 polymer ?
#
loop_
_entity_poly.entity_id
_entity_poly.type
_entity_poly.pdbx_seq_one_letter_code
_entity_poly.pdbx_strand_id
1 'polypeptide(L)'
;MKIRILLFAASFIFICLNIFASDSTFCGVEGYQPLVQKGGLNATPFGTLKVLFIFIDFSDDNIDRDNPTWPVGRYDSEGNFTGGPNYLDDIVDLTETQNSGKYANVTTFFNDMSDEQFKMIGKAYYVQAPQPLSWYQAKHAGAEAAYSAKHAIEALDDTVDFADFDRWIDGGPYTHLPGTDTKLDMVFICFRQWYICTPPYQNYCSSFKAAGWYNASLPGGSVTVDNGNRFIVGSQAVNVLQMVQYPRMEHLLHEFGHVWGLNHQYAPGFWSLMGHRYPTNTSFMNSFEREQLGWIAFHDISTSQTAQLRDFGTHYEAYRMHLGGNEYFILENHQRESIYDNPDATGAKGLYILRQFPNGSYNYEGNLKVETADGRYNWANPSWVPFPSNNIPVPVFERGEINRYFGLTDRDLQLAQDPTTGNFDWHYLITKIDESTGEIVYGSFYRGDGEDAFGLNNNEVFTPWSNPAACLNSGVPSNVGIEILPNSTEILQINYFIGNPINASPSKPHLGWEPRDLGYPFEEGWVYLAWGADLWDGYPIEPDVNWSELHRKIGNGSWTTVYSGPNRQWYSGDSNYDPDGDTPVYFRVRVRDTQNKWSLWSNIFDTRMSVTQSGVGLDKSASKNNSKKIPADYAISPNYPNPFNPETIIKYQIPESGLVQLKIYDLLGRDVATLVNEVKSAGSYSINFDASDLPSGVYIYSLKVNDFVQNQKMTLLK
;
A
#
# COMPACT_ATOMS: atom_id res chain seq x y z
N MET A 1 -51.68 -28.36 8.47
CA MET A 1 -52.63 -28.09 7.37
C MET A 1 -52.99 -26.61 7.44
N LYS A 2 -52.19 -25.76 6.81
CA LYS A 2 -52.44 -25.22 5.47
C LYS A 2 -53.82 -24.55 5.38
N ILE A 3 -53.84 -23.23 5.43
CA ILE A 3 -53.97 -22.36 4.24
C ILE A 3 -55.45 -22.20 3.86
N ARG A 4 -55.96 -20.96 3.97
CA ARG A 4 -56.47 -20.16 2.83
C ARG A 4 -56.73 -18.73 3.32
N ILE A 5 -56.07 -17.68 2.79
CA ILE A 5 -56.07 -17.16 1.40
C ILE A 5 -57.48 -16.66 1.07
N LEU A 6 -57.76 -15.44 0.61
CA LEU A 6 -56.99 -14.25 0.22
C LEU A 6 -58.01 -13.41 -0.55
N LEU A 7 -57.91 -12.09 -0.51
CA LEU A 7 -58.30 -11.13 -1.57
C LEU A 7 -57.98 -9.73 -0.98
N PHE A 8 -56.79 -9.16 -1.22
CA PHE A 8 -56.36 -8.31 -2.36
C PHE A 8 -57.14 -6.97 -2.42
N ALA A 9 -56.57 -5.77 -2.55
CA ALA A 9 -55.22 -5.32 -2.91
C ALA A 9 -55.01 -3.82 -2.58
N ALA A 10 -53.72 -3.42 -2.50
CA ALA A 10 -53.15 -2.05 -2.64
C ALA A 10 -53.41 -1.06 -1.47
N SER A 11 -52.44 -0.54 -0.71
CA SER A 11 -51.16 0.04 -1.14
C SER A 11 -50.15 0.22 0.02
N PHE A 12 -48.88 -0.09 -0.28
CA PHE A 12 -47.61 0.40 0.31
C PHE A 12 -47.10 -0.10 1.68
N ILE A 13 -46.28 -1.14 1.58
CA ILE A 13 -45.16 -1.54 2.46
C ILE A 13 -43.91 -0.76 1.99
N PHE A 14 -42.97 -0.52 2.92
CA PHE A 14 -41.63 0.12 2.81
C PHE A 14 -41.58 1.64 3.05
N ILE A 15 -41.00 2.04 4.19
CA ILE A 15 -39.76 2.85 4.32
C ILE A 15 -39.55 3.23 5.80
N CYS A 16 -38.29 3.12 6.26
CA CYS A 16 -37.72 3.57 7.55
C CYS A 16 -37.87 2.68 8.79
N LEU A 17 -37.28 1.47 8.73
CA LEU A 17 -36.70 0.80 9.90
C LEU A 17 -35.23 0.49 9.55
N ASN A 18 -34.31 0.99 10.39
CA ASN A 18 -32.84 0.92 10.33
C ASN A 18 -32.14 1.87 9.35
N ILE A 19 -31.80 3.09 9.82
CA ILE A 19 -30.66 3.87 9.31
C ILE A 19 -29.95 4.51 10.53
N PHE A 20 -28.79 3.91 10.84
CA PHE A 20 -27.66 4.31 11.72
C PHE A 20 -27.90 4.56 13.21
N ALA A 21 -27.65 3.50 13.99
CA ALA A 21 -27.23 3.60 15.37
C ALA A 21 -25.82 4.21 15.44
N SER A 22 -25.61 5.05 16.44
CA SER A 22 -24.33 5.54 16.91
C SER A 22 -23.35 4.38 17.16
N ASP A 23 -22.27 4.32 16.41
CA ASP A 23 -21.02 3.71 16.83
C ASP A 23 -19.85 4.55 16.30
N SER A 24 -18.86 4.75 17.16
CA SER A 24 -17.62 5.47 16.92
C SER A 24 -16.65 4.66 16.05
N THR A 25 -17.13 4.12 14.95
CA THR A 25 -16.34 3.47 13.90
C THR A 25 -16.53 4.28 12.63
N PHE A 26 -15.40 4.70 12.05
CA PHE A 26 -15.27 5.41 10.79
C PHE A 26 -16.32 5.00 9.74
N CYS A 27 -16.81 6.02 9.02
CA CYS A 27 -17.86 5.99 8.01
C CYS A 27 -18.03 4.64 7.30
N GLY A 28 -19.18 4.01 7.56
CA GLY A 28 -19.51 2.67 7.09
C GLY A 28 -19.60 2.56 5.56
N VAL A 29 -18.96 1.50 5.08
CA VAL A 29 -18.93 0.95 3.73
C VAL A 29 -20.34 0.71 3.18
N GLU A 30 -20.74 1.45 2.14
CA GLU A 30 -21.86 1.05 1.29
C GLU A 30 -21.35 0.36 0.01
N GLY A 31 -22.05 -0.71 -0.37
CA GLY A 31 -21.65 -1.61 -1.45
C GLY A 31 -21.55 -0.93 -2.82
N TYR A 32 -20.55 -1.37 -3.59
CA TYR A 32 -20.22 -0.93 -4.94
C TYR A 32 -21.43 -0.94 -5.90
N GLN A 33 -21.74 0.22 -6.49
CA GLN A 33 -22.66 0.33 -7.63
C GLN A 33 -21.88 0.15 -8.94
N PRO A 34 -22.38 -0.65 -9.90
CA PRO A 34 -21.69 -0.89 -11.17
C PRO A 34 -21.54 0.38 -12.01
N LEU A 35 -20.47 0.41 -12.83
CA LEU A 35 -20.00 1.45 -13.79
C LEU A 35 -21.02 1.95 -14.85
N VAL A 36 -22.29 1.63 -14.71
CA VAL A 36 -23.33 2.00 -15.68
C VAL A 36 -23.74 3.47 -15.52
N GLN A 37 -23.48 4.08 -14.36
CA GLN A 37 -23.93 5.44 -14.04
C GLN A 37 -22.74 6.40 -13.89
N LYS A 38 -22.68 7.38 -14.78
CA LYS A 38 -21.68 8.46 -14.77
C LYS A 38 -22.30 9.75 -14.24
N GLY A 39 -21.58 10.47 -13.40
CA GLY A 39 -21.97 11.76 -12.82
C GLY A 39 -21.83 11.78 -11.30
N GLY A 40 -22.13 12.91 -10.67
CA GLY A 40 -22.12 13.01 -9.21
C GLY A 40 -23.41 12.50 -8.58
N LEU A 41 -23.32 11.72 -7.51
CA LEU A 41 -24.48 11.22 -6.78
C LEU A 41 -25.44 12.34 -6.35
N ASN A 42 -24.92 13.36 -5.65
CA ASN A 42 -25.69 14.50 -5.15
C ASN A 42 -25.31 15.84 -5.83
N ALA A 43 -24.53 15.80 -6.91
CA ALA A 43 -24.00 16.99 -7.56
C ALA A 43 -23.84 16.81 -9.08
N THR A 44 -23.89 17.91 -9.84
CA THR A 44 -23.56 17.85 -11.28
C THR A 44 -22.06 17.59 -11.48
N PRO A 45 -21.67 16.83 -12.51
CA PRO A 45 -20.27 16.67 -12.90
C PRO A 45 -19.76 17.83 -13.78
N PHE A 46 -20.55 18.86 -14.06
CA PHE A 46 -20.13 20.00 -14.89
C PHE A 46 -20.74 21.32 -14.44
N GLY A 47 -20.12 22.42 -14.88
CA GLY A 47 -20.52 23.77 -14.53
C GLY A 47 -19.94 24.22 -13.20
N THR A 48 -20.59 25.19 -12.56
CA THR A 48 -20.10 25.81 -11.33
C THR A 48 -20.98 25.43 -10.14
N LEU A 49 -20.40 24.90 -9.07
CA LEU A 49 -21.04 24.79 -7.75
C LEU A 49 -20.65 25.99 -6.90
N LYS A 50 -21.65 26.66 -6.32
CA LYS A 50 -21.42 27.67 -5.29
C LYS A 50 -21.76 27.09 -3.92
N VAL A 51 -20.74 26.93 -3.08
CA VAL A 51 -20.86 26.33 -1.75
C VAL A 51 -21.01 27.41 -0.68
N LEU A 52 -22.01 27.25 0.18
CA LEU A 52 -22.18 28.08 1.37
C LEU A 52 -21.39 27.50 2.55
N PHE A 53 -20.38 28.21 3.03
CA PHE A 53 -19.66 27.84 4.26
C PHE A 53 -20.28 28.56 5.46
N ILE A 54 -20.61 27.83 6.54
CA ILE A 54 -21.17 28.38 7.78
C ILE A 54 -20.24 28.00 8.93
N PHE A 55 -19.58 29.00 9.52
CA PHE A 55 -18.74 28.82 10.70
C PHE A 55 -19.56 29.08 11.96
N ILE A 56 -19.68 28.07 12.81
CA ILE A 56 -20.48 28.11 14.04
C ILE A 56 -19.57 28.11 15.25
N ASP A 57 -19.80 29.06 16.15
CA ASP A 57 -19.30 29.00 17.52
C ASP A 57 -20.41 29.05 18.57
N PHE A 58 -20.04 28.94 19.84
CA PHE A 58 -20.97 28.91 20.96
C PHE A 58 -20.61 29.97 21.99
N SER A 59 -21.62 30.54 22.66
CA SER A 59 -21.40 31.60 23.65
C SER A 59 -20.61 31.15 24.88
N ASP A 60 -20.62 29.85 25.18
CA ASP A 60 -19.87 29.20 26.27
C ASP A 60 -18.54 28.57 25.80
N ASP A 61 -18.12 28.87 24.57
CA ASP A 61 -16.79 28.51 24.09
C ASP A 61 -15.70 29.33 24.82
N ASN A 62 -14.94 28.63 25.67
CA ASN A 62 -13.88 29.17 26.50
C ASN A 62 -12.47 28.94 25.91
N ILE A 63 -12.36 28.51 24.65
CA ILE A 63 -11.09 28.21 23.99
C ILE A 63 -10.47 29.50 23.45
N ASP A 64 -9.13 29.56 23.49
CA ASP A 64 -8.28 30.63 23.02
C ASP A 64 -8.89 31.41 21.83
N ARG A 65 -9.40 32.61 22.14
CA ARG A 65 -10.03 33.53 21.18
C ARG A 65 -8.99 34.21 20.28
N ASP A 66 -7.71 34.09 20.62
CA ASP A 66 -6.60 34.64 19.85
C ASP A 66 -6.02 33.61 18.86
N ASN A 67 -6.63 32.43 18.73
CA ASN A 67 -6.22 31.44 17.73
C ASN A 67 -6.39 32.02 16.31
N PRO A 68 -5.30 32.25 15.56
CA PRO A 68 -5.33 32.92 14.27
C PRO A 68 -6.00 32.07 13.16
N THR A 69 -6.34 30.81 13.44
CA THR A 69 -6.95 29.86 12.49
C THR A 69 -8.47 29.78 12.58
N TRP A 70 -9.12 30.51 13.49
CA TRP A 70 -10.60 30.62 13.58
C TRP A 70 -11.06 32.07 13.31
N PRO A 71 -12.23 32.32 12.70
CA PRO A 71 -12.75 33.67 12.40
C PRO A 71 -13.12 34.56 13.62
N VAL A 72 -12.49 34.40 14.78
CA VAL A 72 -12.78 35.25 15.96
C VAL A 72 -12.31 36.70 15.71
N GLY A 73 -13.21 37.67 15.92
CA GLY A 73 -12.82 39.09 16.08
C GLY A 73 -12.70 39.93 14.80
N ARG A 74 -13.26 39.49 13.67
CA ARG A 74 -13.27 40.28 12.41
C ARG A 74 -14.54 41.09 12.27
N TYR A 75 -14.59 42.18 13.02
CA TYR A 75 -15.63 43.20 12.91
C TYR A 75 -14.97 44.53 12.59
N ASP A 76 -15.59 45.35 11.75
CA ASP A 76 -15.13 46.71 11.56
C ASP A 76 -15.35 47.53 12.84
N SER A 77 -14.91 48.78 12.83
CA SER A 77 -15.09 49.72 13.93
C SER A 77 -16.57 50.00 14.27
N GLU A 78 -17.51 49.53 13.45
CA GLU A 78 -18.95 49.71 13.59
C GLU A 78 -19.63 48.42 14.06
N GLY A 79 -18.87 47.34 14.29
CA GLY A 79 -19.38 46.06 14.73
C GLY A 79 -19.96 45.19 13.61
N ASN A 80 -19.78 45.57 12.34
CA ASN A 80 -20.21 44.75 11.21
C ASN A 80 -19.15 43.71 10.90
N PHE A 81 -19.59 42.50 10.56
CA PHE A 81 -18.70 41.43 10.12
C PHE A 81 -17.92 41.85 8.87
N THR A 82 -16.59 41.86 8.93
CA THR A 82 -15.72 42.36 7.84
C THR A 82 -15.40 41.33 6.76
N GLY A 83 -16.06 40.18 6.80
CA GLY A 83 -15.86 39.08 5.87
C GLY A 83 -15.20 37.87 6.53
N GLY A 84 -15.29 36.74 5.82
CA GLY A 84 -14.84 35.42 6.26
C GLY A 84 -13.39 35.35 6.74
N PRO A 85 -12.92 34.16 7.14
CA PRO A 85 -11.52 33.99 7.49
C PRO A 85 -10.61 34.40 6.32
N ASN A 86 -9.48 35.09 6.56
CA ASN A 86 -8.48 35.38 5.51
C ASN A 86 -8.03 34.11 4.77
N TYR A 87 -8.11 32.96 5.43
CA TYR A 87 -7.75 31.67 4.84
C TYR A 87 -8.85 31.07 3.97
N LEU A 88 -10.09 31.58 3.97
CA LEU A 88 -11.12 31.03 3.08
C LEU A 88 -10.72 31.25 1.62
N ASP A 89 -10.13 32.40 1.32
CA ASP A 89 -9.53 32.68 0.02
C ASP A 89 -8.36 31.73 -0.28
N ASP A 90 -7.76 31.09 0.73
CA ASP A 90 -6.74 30.05 0.57
C ASP A 90 -7.37 28.66 0.37
N ILE A 91 -8.65 28.49 0.72
CA ILE A 91 -9.37 27.22 0.60
C ILE A 91 -10.17 27.13 -0.71
N VAL A 92 -10.84 28.20 -1.11
CA VAL A 92 -11.77 28.20 -2.25
C VAL A 92 -11.85 29.61 -2.83
N ASP A 93 -11.98 29.71 -4.15
CA ASP A 93 -12.18 31.00 -4.81
C ASP A 93 -13.60 31.53 -4.52
N LEU A 94 -13.72 32.86 -4.35
CA LEU A 94 -14.99 33.50 -4.00
C LEU A 94 -15.89 33.78 -5.21
N THR A 95 -15.29 33.89 -6.39
CA THR A 95 -16.01 34.24 -7.62
C THR A 95 -15.56 33.36 -8.78
N GLU A 96 -16.42 33.21 -9.77
CA GLU A 96 -16.12 32.41 -10.97
C GLU A 96 -14.96 32.99 -11.77
N THR A 97 -14.86 34.32 -11.80
CA THR A 97 -13.81 35.07 -12.49
C THR A 97 -12.52 35.21 -11.70
N GLN A 98 -12.54 34.84 -10.42
CA GLN A 98 -11.32 34.77 -9.62
C GLN A 98 -10.45 33.65 -10.20
N ASN A 99 -9.27 34.07 -10.62
CA ASN A 99 -8.19 33.19 -11.01
C ASN A 99 -7.08 33.47 -10.01
N SER A 100 -7.26 32.96 -8.79
CA SER A 100 -6.51 33.43 -7.62
C SER A 100 -5.00 33.23 -7.74
N GLY A 101 -4.51 32.49 -8.74
CA GLY A 101 -3.09 32.13 -8.88
C GLY A 101 -2.58 31.30 -7.69
N LYS A 102 -3.48 30.92 -6.79
CA LYS A 102 -3.22 30.09 -5.61
C LYS A 102 -3.29 28.65 -6.07
N TYR A 103 -2.12 28.07 -6.32
CA TYR A 103 -2.00 26.68 -6.71
C TYR A 103 -2.32 25.78 -5.49
N ALA A 104 -3.26 24.85 -5.65
CA ALA A 104 -3.75 23.86 -4.66
C ALA A 104 -4.84 24.33 -3.66
N ASN A 105 -5.97 24.86 -4.15
CA ASN A 105 -7.20 25.05 -3.37
C ASN A 105 -8.37 24.21 -3.95
N VAL A 106 -9.54 24.18 -3.29
CA VAL A 106 -10.69 23.38 -3.72
C VAL A 106 -11.14 23.73 -5.14
N THR A 107 -11.12 25.02 -5.47
CA THR A 107 -11.50 25.51 -6.80
C THR A 107 -10.55 25.00 -7.88
N THR A 108 -9.24 25.21 -7.70
CA THR A 108 -8.24 24.78 -8.68
C THR A 108 -8.23 23.27 -8.79
N PHE A 109 -8.33 22.55 -7.67
CA PHE A 109 -8.33 21.09 -7.68
C PHE A 109 -9.48 20.52 -8.51
N PHE A 110 -10.72 20.93 -8.26
CA PHE A 110 -11.87 20.41 -9.00
C PHE A 110 -11.88 20.86 -10.47
N ASN A 111 -11.40 22.08 -10.74
CA ASN A 111 -11.21 22.57 -12.10
C ASN A 111 -10.18 21.73 -12.87
N ASP A 112 -9.04 21.43 -12.25
CA ASP A 112 -7.96 20.65 -12.86
C ASP A 112 -8.39 19.18 -13.02
N MET A 113 -8.89 18.53 -11.97
CA MET A 113 -9.32 17.13 -12.02
C MET A 113 -10.47 16.89 -12.99
N SER A 114 -11.33 17.88 -13.23
CA SER A 114 -12.42 17.77 -14.19
C SER A 114 -12.04 18.15 -15.63
N ASP A 115 -10.78 18.55 -15.89
CA ASP A 115 -10.37 19.10 -17.18
C ASP A 115 -11.24 20.30 -17.59
N GLU A 116 -11.36 21.28 -16.67
CA GLU A 116 -12.16 22.51 -16.79
C GLU A 116 -13.68 22.31 -16.96
N GLN A 117 -14.19 21.08 -16.79
CA GLN A 117 -15.61 20.80 -16.91
C GLN A 117 -16.41 21.25 -15.69
N PHE A 118 -15.80 21.26 -14.51
CA PHE A 118 -16.45 21.53 -13.23
C PHE A 118 -15.60 22.46 -12.35
N LYS A 119 -16.23 23.47 -11.75
CA LYS A 119 -15.56 24.42 -10.85
C LYS A 119 -16.36 24.58 -9.57
N MET A 120 -15.67 24.61 -8.42
CA MET A 120 -16.29 24.94 -7.15
C MET A 120 -15.87 26.34 -6.71
N ILE A 121 -16.82 27.16 -6.27
CA ILE A 121 -16.56 28.45 -5.63
C ILE A 121 -17.29 28.52 -4.29
N GLY A 122 -16.85 29.39 -3.39
CA GLY A 122 -17.36 29.40 -2.02
C GLY A 122 -17.62 30.79 -1.47
N LYS A 123 -18.57 30.90 -0.55
CA LYS A 123 -18.76 32.09 0.28
C LYS A 123 -19.01 31.67 1.73
N ALA A 124 -18.36 32.34 2.67
CA ALA A 124 -18.51 32.02 4.08
C ALA A 124 -19.31 33.05 4.86
N TYR A 125 -20.02 32.55 5.86
CA TYR A 125 -20.69 33.30 6.89
C TYR A 125 -20.28 32.76 8.25
N TYR A 126 -20.28 33.64 9.24
CA TYR A 126 -20.06 33.29 10.62
C TYR A 126 -21.36 33.54 11.39
N VAL A 127 -21.66 32.63 12.32
CA VAL A 127 -22.81 32.75 13.20
C VAL A 127 -22.45 32.18 14.57
N GLN A 128 -22.72 32.95 15.62
CA GLN A 128 -22.77 32.40 16.96
C GLN A 128 -24.10 31.67 17.13
N ALA A 129 -24.05 30.40 17.53
CA ALA A 129 -25.26 29.61 17.73
C ALA A 129 -26.19 30.32 18.74
N PRO A 130 -27.52 30.33 18.53
CA PRO A 130 -28.46 31.03 19.41
C PRO A 130 -28.50 30.56 20.88
N GLN A 131 -27.90 29.40 21.17
CA GLN A 131 -27.82 28.80 22.50
C GLN A 131 -26.37 28.34 22.76
N PRO A 132 -25.93 28.29 24.03
CA PRO A 132 -24.63 27.72 24.37
C PRO A 132 -24.56 26.22 24.03
N LEU A 133 -23.36 25.69 23.78
CA LEU A 133 -23.13 24.27 23.48
C LEU A 133 -23.68 23.37 24.58
N SER A 134 -23.46 23.77 25.84
CA SER A 134 -23.99 23.08 27.02
C SER A 134 -25.52 22.95 27.02
N TRP A 135 -26.24 23.90 26.43
CA TRP A 135 -27.70 23.81 26.28
C TRP A 135 -28.08 22.75 25.25
N TYR A 136 -27.40 22.70 24.10
CA TYR A 136 -27.65 21.68 23.09
C TYR A 136 -27.34 20.28 23.64
N GLN A 137 -26.21 20.11 24.33
CA GLN A 137 -25.85 18.86 25.01
C GLN A 137 -26.89 18.43 26.03
N ALA A 138 -27.48 19.37 26.77
CA ALA A 138 -28.52 19.07 27.75
C ALA A 138 -29.89 18.74 27.13
N LYS A 139 -30.23 19.34 25.98
CA LYS A 139 -31.58 19.25 25.38
C LYS A 139 -31.68 18.27 24.21
N HIS A 140 -30.57 18.01 23.54
CA HIS A 140 -30.49 17.26 22.30
C HIS A 140 -29.33 16.26 22.34
N ALA A 141 -29.13 15.60 23.48
CA ALA A 141 -28.06 14.63 23.67
C ALA A 141 -27.99 13.61 22.51
N GLY A 142 -26.86 13.54 21.80
CA GLY A 142 -26.64 12.70 20.62
C GLY A 142 -27.17 13.26 19.29
N ALA A 143 -27.80 14.42 19.27
CA ALA A 143 -28.29 15.13 18.08
C ALA A 143 -27.94 16.61 18.10
N GLU A 144 -27.03 17.03 18.98
CA GLU A 144 -26.73 18.42 19.25
C GLU A 144 -26.29 19.13 17.96
N ALA A 145 -25.60 18.44 17.05
CA ALA A 145 -24.96 19.01 15.85
C ALA A 145 -26.01 19.41 14.84
N ALA A 146 -27.01 18.54 14.69
CA ALA A 146 -28.13 18.76 13.81
C ALA A 146 -28.97 19.96 14.29
N TYR A 147 -29.23 20.05 15.60
CA TYR A 147 -30.02 21.15 16.16
C TYR A 147 -29.25 22.47 16.20
N SER A 148 -27.96 22.46 16.54
CA SER A 148 -27.12 23.66 16.51
C SER A 148 -26.92 24.18 15.10
N ALA A 149 -26.69 23.30 14.11
CA ALA A 149 -26.67 23.63 12.69
C ALA A 149 -27.98 24.27 12.24
N LYS A 150 -29.12 23.63 12.56
CA LYS A 150 -30.45 24.16 12.21
C LYS A 150 -30.67 25.57 12.78
N HIS A 151 -30.46 25.76 14.07
CA HIS A 151 -30.68 27.07 14.70
C HIS A 151 -29.69 28.14 14.18
N ALA A 152 -28.47 27.74 13.84
CA ALA A 152 -27.48 28.62 13.22
C ALA A 152 -27.89 29.06 11.80
N ILE A 153 -28.39 28.12 10.98
CA ILE A 153 -28.96 28.42 9.65
C ILE A 153 -30.14 29.38 9.78
N GLU A 154 -31.08 29.10 10.70
CA GLU A 154 -32.26 29.96 10.92
C GLU A 154 -31.86 31.36 11.37
N ALA A 155 -30.79 31.51 12.15
CA ALA A 155 -30.28 32.80 12.58
C ALA A 155 -29.63 33.61 11.45
N LEU A 156 -29.29 32.97 10.32
CA LEU A 156 -28.69 33.62 9.17
C LEU A 156 -29.73 34.10 8.13
N ASP A 157 -31.03 33.84 8.34
CA ASP A 157 -32.08 34.08 7.35
C ASP A 157 -32.17 35.52 6.82
N ASP A 158 -31.96 36.50 7.70
CA ASP A 158 -31.97 37.92 7.34
C ASP A 158 -30.65 38.44 6.75
N THR A 159 -29.60 37.61 6.73
CA THR A 159 -28.22 38.04 6.40
C THR A 159 -27.64 37.37 5.15
N VAL A 160 -28.09 36.16 4.81
CA VAL A 160 -27.61 35.39 3.67
C VAL A 160 -28.61 35.48 2.52
N ASP A 161 -28.13 35.88 1.34
CA ASP A 161 -28.89 35.70 0.10
C ASP A 161 -28.80 34.24 -0.34
N PHE A 162 -29.72 33.43 0.16
CA PHE A 162 -29.76 32.00 -0.11
C PHE A 162 -30.09 31.67 -1.58
N ALA A 163 -30.62 32.62 -2.36
CA ALA A 163 -30.86 32.42 -3.78
C ALA A 163 -29.57 32.24 -4.58
N ASP A 164 -28.45 32.72 -4.06
CA ASP A 164 -27.15 32.63 -4.71
C ASP A 164 -26.56 31.20 -4.68
N PHE A 165 -27.13 30.30 -3.85
CA PHE A 165 -26.70 28.91 -3.61
C PHE A 165 -27.71 27.84 -4.08
N ASP A 166 -28.74 28.23 -4.82
CA ASP A 166 -29.62 27.33 -5.58
C ASP A 166 -29.36 27.60 -7.07
N ARG A 167 -28.49 26.81 -7.64
CA ARG A 167 -28.04 26.92 -9.03
C ARG A 167 -28.17 25.61 -9.77
N TRP A 168 -28.59 24.53 -9.11
CA TRP A 168 -28.90 23.25 -9.74
C TRP A 168 -30.33 22.76 -9.48
N ILE A 169 -30.78 21.88 -10.36
CA ILE A 169 -32.04 21.15 -10.23
C ILE A 169 -31.71 19.75 -9.74
N ASP A 170 -32.26 19.36 -8.59
CA ASP A 170 -32.22 18.00 -8.06
C ASP A 170 -33.14 17.09 -8.88
N GLY A 171 -32.56 16.43 -9.89
CA GLY A 171 -33.23 15.38 -10.67
C GLY A 171 -33.31 14.02 -9.96
N GLY A 172 -32.65 13.89 -8.80
CA GLY A 172 -32.33 12.62 -8.15
C GLY A 172 -30.90 12.14 -8.45
N PRO A 173 -30.50 10.98 -7.90
CA PRO A 173 -29.15 10.45 -7.98
C PRO A 173 -28.56 10.51 -9.40
N TYR A 174 -27.41 11.18 -9.56
CA TYR A 174 -26.67 11.29 -10.83
C TYR A 174 -27.37 12.05 -11.96
N THR A 175 -28.46 12.76 -11.68
CA THR A 175 -29.28 13.45 -12.70
C THR A 175 -29.43 14.95 -12.44
N HIS A 176 -28.47 15.53 -11.71
CA HIS A 176 -28.40 16.95 -11.39
C HIS A 176 -28.07 17.77 -12.64
N LEU A 177 -28.77 18.89 -12.83
CA LEU A 177 -28.61 19.77 -13.99
C LEU A 177 -28.50 21.24 -13.56
N PRO A 178 -27.85 22.11 -14.37
CA PRO A 178 -27.88 23.55 -14.14
C PRO A 178 -29.33 24.11 -14.17
N GLY A 179 -29.70 24.95 -13.20
CA GLY A 179 -31.04 25.56 -13.09
C GLY A 179 -31.44 25.78 -11.63
N THR A 180 -32.63 26.26 -11.31
CA THR A 180 -33.01 26.50 -9.89
C THR A 180 -34.22 25.68 -9.48
N ASP A 181 -34.23 25.09 -8.29
CA ASP A 181 -35.34 24.25 -7.82
C ASP A 181 -35.86 24.54 -6.41
N THR A 182 -35.47 25.68 -5.82
CA THR A 182 -35.76 26.12 -4.45
C THR A 182 -35.03 25.37 -3.34
N LYS A 183 -34.25 24.33 -3.67
CA LYS A 183 -33.35 23.69 -2.71
C LYS A 183 -31.96 24.32 -2.86
N LEU A 184 -31.25 24.45 -1.76
CA LEU A 184 -29.85 24.83 -1.82
C LEU A 184 -29.02 23.64 -2.26
N ASP A 185 -28.05 23.90 -3.15
CA ASP A 185 -27.21 22.87 -3.73
C ASP A 185 -26.24 22.30 -2.69
N MET A 186 -25.54 23.18 -1.95
CA MET A 186 -24.48 22.76 -1.05
C MET A 186 -24.22 23.76 0.09
N VAL A 187 -24.28 23.25 1.31
CA VAL A 187 -23.97 23.93 2.57
C VAL A 187 -22.93 23.12 3.34
N PHE A 188 -21.87 23.79 3.73
CA PHE A 188 -20.76 23.22 4.49
C PHE A 188 -20.68 23.92 5.85
N ILE A 189 -20.86 23.17 6.92
CA ILE A 189 -20.95 23.68 8.29
C ILE A 189 -19.69 23.30 9.06
N CYS A 190 -18.99 24.32 9.53
CA CYS A 190 -17.76 24.19 10.30
C CYS A 190 -18.03 24.53 11.76
N PHE A 191 -17.92 23.54 12.66
CA PHE A 191 -18.07 23.77 14.10
C PHE A 191 -16.72 24.07 14.77
N ARG A 192 -16.72 25.05 15.66
CA ARG A 192 -15.63 25.25 16.62
C ARG A 192 -15.75 24.20 17.74
N GLN A 193 -14.74 23.31 17.83
CA GLN A 193 -14.61 22.23 18.82
C GLN A 193 -15.93 21.61 19.32
N TRP A 194 -16.46 20.70 18.52
CA TRP A 194 -17.73 20.02 18.80
C TRP A 194 -17.65 18.91 19.90
N TYR A 195 -16.44 18.39 20.21
CA TYR A 195 -16.26 17.26 21.15
C TYR A 195 -15.39 17.58 22.37
N ILE A 196 -15.94 17.37 23.57
CA ILE A 196 -15.17 17.14 24.81
C ILE A 196 -14.86 15.64 24.86
N CYS A 197 -13.63 15.25 24.53
CA CYS A 197 -13.19 13.87 24.73
C CYS A 197 -13.20 13.53 26.23
N THR A 198 -14.06 12.60 26.64
CA THR A 198 -14.03 12.05 28.01
C THR A 198 -12.76 11.22 28.21
N PRO A 199 -12.10 11.28 29.38
CA PRO A 199 -10.96 10.42 29.71
C PRO A 199 -11.29 8.93 29.50
N PRO A 200 -10.36 8.09 28.97
CA PRO A 200 -8.92 8.30 28.85
C PRO A 200 -8.45 8.84 27.48
N TYR A 201 -9.36 9.17 26.56
CA TYR A 201 -8.99 9.48 25.17
C TYR A 201 -8.54 10.94 24.93
N GLN A 202 -8.33 11.73 25.98
CA GLN A 202 -7.85 13.12 25.88
C GLN A 202 -6.51 13.25 25.15
N ASN A 203 -5.62 12.26 25.26
CA ASN A 203 -4.33 12.25 24.54
C ASN A 203 -4.47 11.90 23.04
N TYR A 204 -5.61 11.39 22.60
CA TYR A 204 -5.90 11.12 21.18
C TYR A 204 -6.51 12.34 20.47
N CYS A 205 -7.03 13.32 21.22
CA CYS A 205 -7.79 14.45 20.67
C CYS A 205 -7.00 15.77 20.59
N SER A 206 -5.80 15.84 21.15
CA SER A 206 -4.97 17.06 21.19
C SER A 206 -4.00 17.20 20.01
N SER A 207 -4.09 16.34 19.00
CA SER A 207 -3.37 16.50 17.74
C SER A 207 -4.08 15.71 16.62
N PHE A 208 -4.52 16.39 15.57
CA PHE A 208 -4.81 15.84 14.23
C PHE A 208 -6.05 14.95 13.93
N LYS A 209 -7.06 14.72 14.78
CA LYS A 209 -8.05 13.63 14.50
C LYS A 209 -9.56 13.90 14.59
N ALA A 210 -10.10 14.97 14.01
CA ALA A 210 -11.56 15.01 13.76
C ALA A 210 -11.95 15.93 12.60
N ALA A 211 -11.40 15.68 11.42
CA ALA A 211 -12.09 16.02 10.17
C ALA A 211 -12.76 14.72 9.75
N GLY A 212 -14.07 14.62 9.91
CA GLY A 212 -14.83 13.45 9.49
C GLY A 212 -16.21 13.89 9.09
N TRP A 213 -16.68 13.38 7.94
CA TRP A 213 -18.03 13.58 7.46
C TRP A 213 -19.06 13.21 8.53
N TYR A 214 -19.96 14.14 8.84
CA TYR A 214 -21.20 13.81 9.49
C TYR A 214 -22.33 14.38 8.63
N ASN A 215 -23.10 13.50 7.98
CA ASN A 215 -24.41 13.87 7.48
C ASN A 215 -25.30 14.15 8.68
N ALA A 216 -25.28 15.39 9.15
CA ALA A 216 -26.24 15.85 10.12
C ALA A 216 -27.61 15.82 9.43
N SER A 217 -28.37 14.75 9.69
CA SER A 217 -29.80 14.76 9.40
C SER A 217 -30.39 15.93 10.17
N LEU A 218 -30.67 17.03 9.46
CA LEU A 218 -31.27 18.21 10.06
C LEU A 218 -32.58 17.80 10.76
N PRO A 219 -32.92 18.37 11.93
CA PRO A 219 -34.15 18.05 12.62
C PRO A 219 -35.36 18.30 11.71
N GLY A 220 -36.16 17.26 11.46
CA GLY A 220 -37.30 17.32 10.53
C GLY A 220 -36.92 17.12 9.05
N GLY A 221 -35.67 16.76 8.75
CA GLY A 221 -35.16 16.43 7.42
C GLY A 221 -34.74 17.65 6.58
N SER A 222 -35.22 18.84 6.92
CA SER A 222 -34.91 20.09 6.20
C SER A 222 -35.03 21.33 7.10
N VAL A 223 -34.45 22.44 6.65
CA VAL A 223 -34.62 23.77 7.23
C VAL A 223 -35.11 24.71 6.14
N THR A 224 -36.14 25.50 6.44
CA THR A 224 -36.66 26.52 5.52
C THR A 224 -35.89 27.82 5.73
N VAL A 225 -35.48 28.44 4.63
CA VAL A 225 -34.73 29.70 4.58
C VAL A 225 -35.32 30.63 3.52
N ASP A 226 -34.74 31.81 3.38
CA ASP A 226 -35.18 32.88 2.48
C ASP A 226 -36.65 33.24 2.74
N ASN A 227 -37.00 33.47 4.02
CA ASN A 227 -38.35 33.80 4.46
C ASN A 227 -39.45 32.82 4.00
N GLY A 228 -39.11 31.54 3.83
CA GLY A 228 -40.07 30.53 3.39
C GLY A 228 -39.95 30.11 1.93
N ASN A 229 -39.10 30.77 1.15
CA ASN A 229 -39.02 30.54 -0.30
C ASN A 229 -38.08 29.39 -0.67
N ARG A 230 -37.20 28.95 0.23
CA ARG A 230 -36.13 27.99 -0.04
C ARG A 230 -35.95 26.97 1.07
N PHE A 231 -35.31 25.87 0.74
CA PHE A 231 -35.07 24.76 1.68
C PHE A 231 -33.64 24.26 1.62
N ILE A 232 -33.08 23.89 2.78
CA ILE A 232 -31.84 23.15 2.91
C ILE A 232 -32.20 21.73 3.33
N VAL A 233 -31.83 20.73 2.52
CA VAL A 233 -32.12 19.31 2.78
C VAL A 233 -30.92 18.64 3.45
N GLY A 234 -31.11 18.09 4.65
CA GLY A 234 -30.00 17.67 5.51
C GLY A 234 -29.03 16.67 4.88
N SER A 235 -29.51 15.55 4.35
CA SER A 235 -28.65 14.46 3.84
C SER A 235 -28.07 14.70 2.44
N GLN A 236 -28.47 15.79 1.76
CA GLN A 236 -28.04 16.09 0.38
C GLN A 236 -27.21 17.37 0.33
N ALA A 237 -27.55 18.35 1.16
CA ALA A 237 -26.97 19.69 1.12
C ALA A 237 -26.16 20.05 2.36
N VAL A 238 -26.22 19.33 3.48
CA VAL A 238 -25.48 19.71 4.71
C VAL A 238 -24.34 18.76 5.01
N ASN A 239 -23.14 19.30 4.91
CA ASN A 239 -21.92 18.61 5.29
C ASN A 239 -21.37 19.24 6.55
N VAL A 240 -21.00 18.44 7.55
CA VAL A 240 -20.44 18.93 8.80
C VAL A 240 -18.96 18.57 8.89
N LEU A 241 -18.14 19.57 9.17
CA LEU A 241 -16.73 19.41 9.49
C LEU A 241 -16.43 19.98 10.87
N GLN A 242 -15.77 19.19 11.70
CA GLN A 242 -15.16 19.70 12.92
C GLN A 242 -13.76 20.24 12.61
N MET A 243 -13.48 21.43 13.09
CA MET A 243 -12.20 22.10 12.84
C MET A 243 -11.59 22.50 14.18
N VAL A 244 -10.46 21.88 14.52
CA VAL A 244 -9.72 22.14 15.77
C VAL A 244 -8.51 23.06 15.51
N GLN A 245 -7.86 22.94 14.35
CA GLN A 245 -6.83 23.82 13.77
C GLN A 245 -6.89 23.73 12.23
N TYR A 246 -6.20 24.64 11.52
CA TYR A 246 -6.14 24.84 10.06
C TYR A 246 -6.60 23.64 9.21
N PRO A 247 -7.56 23.80 8.27
CA PRO A 247 -8.00 22.69 7.44
C PRO A 247 -6.85 22.21 6.58
N ARG A 248 -6.58 20.92 6.73
CA ARG A 248 -5.85 20.15 5.74
C ARG A 248 -6.75 20.04 4.51
N MET A 249 -6.36 20.71 3.43
CA MET A 249 -7.08 20.78 2.16
C MET A 249 -7.47 19.38 1.67
N GLU A 250 -6.55 18.43 1.83
CA GLU A 250 -6.71 17.05 1.41
C GLU A 250 -7.91 16.33 2.05
N HIS A 251 -8.23 16.62 3.32
CA HIS A 251 -9.42 16.05 3.96
C HIS A 251 -10.69 16.66 3.38
N LEU A 252 -10.72 17.98 3.21
CA LEU A 252 -11.88 18.65 2.65
C LEU A 252 -12.20 18.13 1.24
N LEU A 253 -11.17 17.95 0.42
CA LEU A 253 -11.29 17.39 -0.93
C LEU A 253 -11.80 15.95 -0.89
N HIS A 254 -11.28 15.11 0.01
CA HIS A 254 -11.74 13.74 0.20
C HIS A 254 -13.24 13.69 0.52
N GLU A 255 -13.68 14.51 1.47
CA GLU A 255 -15.09 14.55 1.89
C GLU A 255 -16.00 15.06 0.78
N PHE A 256 -15.53 16.01 -0.04
CA PHE A 256 -16.25 16.36 -1.26
C PHE A 256 -16.41 15.16 -2.19
N GLY A 257 -15.41 14.29 -2.35
CA GLY A 257 -15.52 13.08 -3.16
C GLY A 257 -16.77 12.23 -2.83
N HIS A 258 -17.13 12.09 -1.55
CA HIS A 258 -18.35 11.37 -1.13
C HIS A 258 -19.65 12.02 -1.60
N VAL A 259 -19.70 13.36 -1.71
CA VAL A 259 -20.86 14.09 -2.24
C VAL A 259 -21.15 13.68 -3.68
N TRP A 260 -20.10 13.45 -4.47
CA TRP A 260 -20.22 12.94 -5.84
C TRP A 260 -20.42 11.42 -5.89
N GLY A 261 -20.51 10.73 -4.75
CA GLY A 261 -20.75 9.29 -4.68
C GLY A 261 -19.49 8.45 -4.86
N LEU A 262 -18.31 9.05 -4.73
CA LEU A 262 -17.08 8.29 -4.67
C LEU A 262 -17.02 7.55 -3.33
N ASN A 263 -16.68 6.27 -3.39
CA ASN A 263 -16.49 5.44 -2.20
C ASN A 263 -15.00 5.37 -1.85
N HIS A 264 -14.70 5.11 -0.59
CA HIS A 264 -13.33 4.80 -0.17
C HIS A 264 -12.75 3.69 -1.05
N GLN A 265 -11.53 3.94 -1.52
CA GLN A 265 -10.75 2.99 -2.28
C GLN A 265 -9.60 2.55 -1.39
N TYR A 266 -9.72 1.37 -0.81
CA TYR A 266 -8.73 0.89 0.16
C TYR A 266 -7.48 0.27 -0.51
N ALA A 267 -7.48 0.15 -1.84
CA ALA A 267 -6.49 -0.58 -2.62
C ALA A 267 -5.82 0.12 -3.84
N PRO A 268 -6.03 1.42 -4.17
CA PRO A 268 -5.40 2.05 -5.32
C PRO A 268 -3.95 2.49 -5.04
N GLY A 269 -3.42 2.38 -3.82
CA GLY A 269 -2.01 2.75 -3.60
C GLY A 269 -1.73 4.24 -3.84
N PHE A 270 -0.53 4.54 -4.34
CA PHE A 270 0.20 5.82 -4.27
C PHE A 270 -0.51 7.12 -4.67
N TRP A 271 -1.68 7.10 -5.34
CA TRP A 271 -2.52 8.28 -5.61
C TRP A 271 -4.01 7.87 -5.70
N SER A 272 -4.86 8.56 -4.95
CA SER A 272 -6.33 8.46 -5.01
C SER A 272 -6.90 9.51 -4.08
N LEU A 273 -7.99 10.17 -4.50
CA LEU A 273 -8.68 11.10 -3.62
C LEU A 273 -9.33 10.34 -2.46
N MET A 274 -9.91 9.17 -2.75
CA MET A 274 -10.66 8.35 -1.80
C MET A 274 -9.82 7.29 -1.08
N GLY A 275 -8.49 7.40 -1.11
CA GLY A 275 -7.58 6.51 -0.38
C GLY A 275 -7.66 6.70 1.15
N HIS A 276 -7.89 5.62 1.91
CA HIS A 276 -8.20 5.67 3.36
C HIS A 276 -6.97 5.83 4.31
N ARG A 277 -5.75 6.04 3.83
CA ARG A 277 -4.60 6.21 4.75
C ARG A 277 -4.37 7.68 5.08
N TYR A 278 -4.29 7.97 6.39
CA TYR A 278 -3.89 9.25 7.02
C TYR A 278 -3.21 10.18 6.04
N PRO A 279 -3.75 11.39 5.86
CA PRO A 279 -3.69 12.19 4.64
C PRO A 279 -2.40 11.87 3.90
N THR A 280 -2.48 10.86 3.03
CA THR A 280 -1.45 10.71 2.03
C THR A 280 -1.43 12.08 1.35
N ASN A 281 -0.25 12.65 1.12
CA ASN A 281 -0.11 14.02 0.61
C ASN A 281 -0.62 14.16 -0.85
N THR A 282 -1.56 13.32 -1.26
CA THR A 282 -2.09 13.13 -2.60
C THR A 282 -3.55 13.54 -2.54
N SER A 283 -3.80 14.79 -2.90
CA SER A 283 -5.12 15.26 -3.28
C SER A 283 -5.26 15.07 -4.77
N PHE A 284 -5.27 13.83 -5.27
CA PHE A 284 -5.24 13.55 -6.71
C PHE A 284 -6.25 12.48 -7.07
N MET A 285 -7.13 12.77 -8.02
CA MET A 285 -8.11 11.79 -8.49
C MET A 285 -7.48 10.85 -9.51
N ASN A 286 -7.53 9.56 -9.25
CA ASN A 286 -7.15 8.55 -10.24
C ASN A 286 -8.18 8.49 -11.39
N SER A 287 -7.83 7.86 -12.50
CA SER A 287 -8.73 7.78 -13.66
C SER A 287 -10.03 7.04 -13.39
N PHE A 288 -10.05 6.10 -12.45
CA PHE A 288 -11.27 5.39 -12.09
C PHE A 288 -12.26 6.32 -11.37
N GLU A 289 -11.81 7.10 -10.40
CA GLU A 289 -12.61 8.14 -9.74
C GLU A 289 -13.17 9.13 -10.77
N ARG A 290 -12.33 9.56 -11.71
CA ARG A 290 -12.74 10.47 -12.79
C ARG A 290 -13.72 9.83 -13.77
N GLU A 291 -13.63 8.53 -14.04
CA GLU A 291 -14.60 7.83 -14.89
C GLU A 291 -15.99 7.82 -14.26
N GLN A 292 -16.07 7.59 -12.95
CA GLN A 292 -17.34 7.62 -12.22
C GLN A 292 -18.03 8.98 -12.35
N LEU A 293 -17.25 10.07 -12.37
CA LEU A 293 -17.79 11.42 -12.54
C LEU A 293 -18.02 11.81 -14.00
N GLY A 294 -17.54 11.01 -14.95
CA GLY A 294 -17.57 11.35 -16.37
C GLY A 294 -16.54 12.41 -16.79
N TRP A 295 -15.52 12.63 -15.96
CA TRP A 295 -14.44 13.60 -16.23
C TRP A 295 -13.32 13.06 -17.10
N ILE A 296 -13.36 11.76 -17.43
CA ILE A 296 -12.41 11.12 -18.34
C ILE A 296 -13.11 10.17 -19.28
N ALA A 297 -12.56 10.04 -20.49
CA ALA A 297 -12.84 8.99 -21.43
C ALA A 297 -11.58 8.15 -21.66
N PHE A 298 -11.70 6.83 -21.48
CA PHE A 298 -10.57 5.92 -21.69
C PHE A 298 -10.30 5.65 -23.17
N HIS A 299 -9.03 5.47 -23.51
CA HIS A 299 -8.62 4.84 -24.76
C HIS A 299 -8.72 3.32 -24.63
N ASP A 300 -9.81 2.73 -25.10
CA ASP A 300 -10.03 1.28 -25.06
C ASP A 300 -9.12 0.53 -26.06
N ILE A 301 -8.39 -0.47 -25.56
CA ILE A 301 -7.49 -1.32 -26.34
C ILE A 301 -8.12 -2.68 -26.56
N SER A 302 -8.43 -2.97 -27.82
CA SER A 302 -9.07 -4.22 -28.25
C SER A 302 -8.21 -5.06 -29.19
N THR A 303 -7.12 -4.50 -29.72
CA THR A 303 -6.18 -5.17 -30.63
C THR A 303 -4.75 -4.81 -30.27
N SER A 304 -3.80 -5.69 -30.58
CA SER A 304 -2.38 -5.38 -30.41
C SER A 304 -1.99 -4.15 -31.22
N GLN A 305 -1.31 -3.19 -30.59
CA GLN A 305 -0.88 -1.94 -31.20
C GLN A 305 0.24 -1.29 -30.40
N THR A 306 0.95 -0.36 -31.03
CA THR A 306 1.87 0.54 -30.32
C THR A 306 1.18 1.89 -30.12
N ALA A 307 1.23 2.44 -28.91
CA ALA A 307 0.72 3.78 -28.63
C ALA A 307 1.66 4.59 -27.73
N GLN A 308 1.33 5.87 -27.59
CA GLN A 308 2.02 6.79 -26.71
C GLN A 308 1.13 7.08 -25.52
N LEU A 309 1.71 7.11 -24.32
CA LEU A 309 1.01 7.47 -23.11
C LEU A 309 1.74 8.63 -22.43
N ARG A 310 1.09 9.79 -22.40
CA ARG A 310 1.60 11.01 -21.73
C ARG A 310 1.32 10.97 -20.24
N ASP A 311 1.95 11.88 -19.51
CA ASP A 311 1.74 12.03 -18.07
C ASP A 311 0.24 12.25 -17.75
N PHE A 312 -0.31 11.37 -16.93
CA PHE A 312 -1.70 11.40 -16.50
C PHE A 312 -2.00 12.63 -15.66
N GLY A 313 -1.05 13.08 -14.83
CA GLY A 313 -1.17 14.24 -13.95
C GLY A 313 -1.48 15.56 -14.68
N THR A 314 -1.02 15.69 -15.91
CA THR A 314 -1.07 16.93 -16.71
C THR A 314 -1.91 16.80 -17.98
N HIS A 315 -2.07 15.60 -18.52
CA HIS A 315 -2.81 15.37 -19.76
C HIS A 315 -4.08 14.54 -19.58
N TYR A 316 -4.31 13.99 -18.38
CA TYR A 316 -5.55 13.28 -18.04
C TYR A 316 -5.85 12.09 -18.96
N GLU A 317 -4.81 11.52 -19.57
CA GLU A 317 -4.88 10.45 -20.57
C GLU A 317 -4.64 9.08 -19.92
N ALA A 318 -5.60 8.17 -20.06
CA ALA A 318 -5.49 6.81 -19.54
C ALA A 318 -6.06 5.79 -20.54
N TYR A 319 -5.47 4.59 -20.54
CA TYR A 319 -5.81 3.51 -21.47
C TYR A 319 -6.50 2.38 -20.71
N ARG A 320 -7.46 1.70 -21.35
CA ARG A 320 -8.19 0.58 -20.74
C ARG A 320 -8.03 -0.68 -21.55
N MET A 321 -7.64 -1.78 -20.90
CA MET A 321 -7.48 -3.09 -21.51
C MET A 321 -8.44 -4.09 -20.87
N HIS A 322 -9.36 -4.65 -21.66
CA HIS A 322 -10.35 -5.62 -21.16
C HIS A 322 -9.74 -7.02 -21.02
N LEU A 323 -9.99 -7.67 -19.89
CA LEU A 323 -9.52 -9.02 -19.60
C LEU A 323 -10.60 -10.10 -19.83
N GLY A 324 -11.86 -9.72 -19.63
CA GLY A 324 -13.03 -10.59 -19.78
C GLY A 324 -14.07 -10.33 -18.69
N GLY A 325 -15.35 -10.52 -19.01
CA GLY A 325 -16.43 -10.15 -18.09
C GLY A 325 -16.39 -8.64 -17.77
N ASN A 326 -16.42 -8.29 -16.48
CA ASN A 326 -16.30 -6.91 -16.00
C ASN A 326 -14.89 -6.58 -15.48
N GLU A 327 -13.89 -7.37 -15.86
CA GLU A 327 -12.51 -7.22 -15.42
C GLU A 327 -11.65 -6.50 -16.46
N TYR A 328 -10.88 -5.49 -16.04
CA TYR A 328 -10.02 -4.72 -16.93
C TYR A 328 -8.83 -4.09 -16.19
N PHE A 329 -7.79 -3.77 -16.95
CA PHE A 329 -6.71 -2.90 -16.51
C PHE A 329 -6.94 -1.47 -17.01
N ILE A 330 -6.59 -0.50 -16.17
CA ILE A 330 -6.41 0.89 -16.52
C ILE A 330 -4.93 1.21 -16.40
N LEU A 331 -4.41 1.99 -17.35
CA LEU A 331 -3.01 2.29 -17.51
C LEU A 331 -2.81 3.80 -17.43
N GLU A 332 -1.96 4.21 -16.50
CA GLU A 332 -1.66 5.61 -16.22
C GLU A 332 -0.14 5.79 -16.23
N ASN A 333 0.37 6.74 -17.01
CA ASN A 333 1.78 7.12 -16.94
C ASN A 333 1.92 8.26 -15.95
N HIS A 334 2.71 8.10 -14.91
CA HIS A 334 2.98 9.16 -13.93
C HIS A 334 4.43 9.60 -14.03
N GLN A 335 4.62 10.84 -14.45
CA GLN A 335 5.90 11.55 -14.43
C GLN A 335 6.03 12.45 -13.20
N ARG A 336 4.98 12.51 -12.36
CA ARG A 336 4.90 13.32 -11.13
C ARG A 336 5.10 14.81 -11.43
N GLU A 337 4.52 15.28 -12.54
CA GLU A 337 4.57 16.68 -12.97
C GLU A 337 3.48 17.52 -12.31
N SER A 338 2.34 16.91 -11.99
CA SER A 338 1.26 17.57 -11.27
C SER A 338 1.60 17.75 -9.81
N ILE A 339 1.31 18.93 -9.26
CA ILE A 339 1.53 19.24 -7.83
C ILE A 339 0.69 18.38 -6.90
N TYR A 340 -0.42 17.86 -7.41
CA TYR A 340 -1.32 16.96 -6.69
C TYR A 340 -0.81 15.52 -6.69
N ASP A 341 0.01 15.18 -7.69
CA ASP A 341 0.60 13.85 -7.90
C ASP A 341 1.79 13.64 -6.94
N ASN A 342 1.45 13.34 -5.68
CA ASN A 342 2.30 13.07 -4.51
C ASN A 342 3.83 13.29 -4.67
N PRO A 343 4.34 14.50 -4.40
CA PRO A 343 5.78 14.78 -4.53
C PRO A 343 6.65 14.08 -3.48
N ASP A 344 6.08 13.57 -2.38
CA ASP A 344 6.80 12.91 -1.29
C ASP A 344 7.02 11.40 -1.50
N ALA A 345 6.43 10.84 -2.56
CA ALA A 345 6.73 9.50 -3.05
C ALA A 345 7.97 9.57 -3.95
N THR A 346 9.15 9.59 -3.34
CA THR A 346 10.41 9.72 -4.08
C THR A 346 10.62 8.50 -4.99
N GLY A 347 10.47 8.67 -6.32
CA GLY A 347 11.21 7.88 -7.31
C GLY A 347 10.41 7.04 -8.31
N ALA A 348 9.16 6.68 -8.04
CA ALA A 348 8.42 5.76 -8.91
C ALA A 348 7.73 6.50 -10.08
N LYS A 349 8.53 7.00 -11.03
CA LYS A 349 8.03 7.46 -12.34
C LYS A 349 7.85 6.28 -13.27
N GLY A 350 6.78 6.29 -14.06
CA GLY A 350 6.55 5.28 -15.07
C GLY A 350 5.09 4.89 -15.22
N LEU A 351 4.89 3.71 -15.79
CA LEU A 351 3.58 3.14 -16.02
C LEU A 351 3.06 2.49 -14.75
N TYR A 352 1.87 2.91 -14.33
CA TYR A 352 1.08 2.28 -13.31
C TYR A 352 -0.11 1.56 -13.92
N ILE A 353 -0.46 0.45 -13.27
CA ILE A 353 -1.51 -0.46 -13.74
C ILE A 353 -2.53 -0.60 -12.63
N LEU A 354 -3.70 -0.03 -12.82
CA LEU A 354 -4.87 -0.22 -11.95
C LEU A 354 -5.70 -1.37 -12.50
N ARG A 355 -6.04 -2.35 -11.68
CA ARG A 355 -6.90 -3.47 -12.03
C ARG A 355 -8.25 -3.31 -11.38
N GLN A 356 -9.30 -3.36 -12.20
CA GLN A 356 -10.67 -3.49 -11.74
C GLN A 356 -11.07 -4.97 -11.75
N PHE A 357 -11.41 -5.51 -10.59
CA PHE A 357 -11.97 -6.86 -10.40
C PHE A 357 -13.49 -6.89 -10.62
N PRO A 358 -14.07 -8.08 -10.91
CA PRO A 358 -15.51 -8.26 -10.91
C PRO A 358 -16.11 -8.11 -9.50
N ASN A 359 -17.35 -7.61 -9.40
CA ASN A 359 -18.03 -7.39 -8.12
C ASN A 359 -18.01 -8.60 -7.19
N GLY A 360 -17.62 -8.38 -5.92
CA GLY A 360 -17.60 -9.42 -4.89
C GLY A 360 -16.44 -10.41 -5.00
N SER A 361 -15.46 -10.15 -5.87
CA SER A 361 -14.29 -11.01 -6.07
C SER A 361 -13.15 -10.72 -5.11
N TYR A 362 -13.14 -9.55 -4.48
CA TYR A 362 -12.12 -9.14 -3.52
C TYR A 362 -12.77 -8.91 -2.15
N ASN A 363 -12.21 -9.53 -1.11
CA ASN A 363 -12.76 -9.50 0.26
C ASN A 363 -12.54 -8.16 0.98
N TYR A 364 -11.88 -7.20 0.33
CA TYR A 364 -11.58 -5.90 0.89
C TYR A 364 -12.27 -4.81 0.08
N GLU A 365 -12.71 -3.79 0.79
CA GLU A 365 -13.58 -2.70 0.39
C GLU A 365 -13.01 -1.98 -0.86
N GLY A 366 -13.53 -2.34 -2.04
CA GLY A 366 -13.12 -1.80 -3.33
C GLY A 366 -12.65 -2.88 -4.30
N ASN A 367 -13.16 -2.84 -5.54
CA ASN A 367 -12.76 -3.77 -6.60
C ASN A 367 -11.56 -3.24 -7.41
N LEU A 368 -10.84 -2.21 -6.94
CA LEU A 368 -9.74 -1.57 -7.68
C LEU A 368 -8.39 -1.79 -6.98
N LYS A 369 -7.36 -2.24 -7.71
CA LYS A 369 -6.04 -2.58 -7.16
C LYS A 369 -4.91 -2.02 -8.04
N VAL A 370 -3.91 -1.33 -7.49
CA VAL A 370 -2.64 -1.13 -8.24
C VAL A 370 -1.82 -2.41 -8.25
N GLU A 371 -1.40 -2.83 -9.45
CA GLU A 371 -0.44 -3.90 -9.66
C GLU A 371 0.97 -3.31 -9.73
N THR A 372 1.82 -3.72 -8.78
CA THR A 372 3.18 -3.21 -8.60
C THR A 372 4.19 -4.01 -9.43
N ALA A 373 5.29 -3.36 -9.80
CA ALA A 373 6.34 -3.93 -10.64
C ALA A 373 7.41 -4.74 -9.87
N ASP A 374 7.43 -4.63 -8.54
CA ASP A 374 8.32 -5.31 -7.58
C ASP A 374 8.12 -6.84 -7.54
N GLY A 375 6.95 -7.33 -7.95
CA GLY A 375 6.63 -8.76 -7.95
C GLY A 375 6.03 -9.23 -6.62
N ARG A 376 5.80 -10.54 -6.51
CA ARG A 376 5.06 -11.15 -5.38
C ARG A 376 5.93 -12.15 -4.62
N TYR A 377 5.83 -12.12 -3.30
CA TYR A 377 6.69 -12.89 -2.40
C TYR A 377 5.86 -13.58 -1.32
N ASN A 378 6.35 -14.72 -0.85
CA ASN A 378 5.99 -15.23 0.47
C ASN A 378 6.55 -14.27 1.51
N TRP A 379 5.82 -14.06 2.59
CA TRP A 379 6.27 -13.21 3.69
C TRP A 379 6.28 -14.00 4.98
N ALA A 380 7.36 -13.83 5.74
CA ALA A 380 7.47 -14.36 7.08
C ALA A 380 7.30 -13.22 8.10
N ASN A 381 6.74 -13.55 9.26
CA ASN A 381 6.74 -12.67 10.42
C ASN A 381 7.63 -13.31 11.50
N PRO A 382 8.95 -13.11 11.44
CA PRO A 382 9.88 -13.73 12.38
C PRO A 382 9.81 -13.14 13.79
N SER A 383 9.32 -11.91 13.96
CA SER A 383 9.41 -11.21 15.25
C SER A 383 8.43 -10.05 15.42
N TRP A 384 8.25 -9.62 16.66
CA TRP A 384 7.44 -8.47 17.05
C TRP A 384 8.31 -7.46 17.78
N VAL A 385 8.17 -6.18 17.46
CA VAL A 385 8.92 -5.09 18.10
C VAL A 385 8.01 -4.01 18.66
N PRO A 386 8.38 -3.35 19.78
CA PRO A 386 7.60 -2.24 20.30
C PRO A 386 7.71 -0.99 19.41
N PHE A 387 6.59 -0.38 19.08
CA PHE A 387 6.56 0.86 18.31
C PHE A 387 7.15 2.04 19.12
N PRO A 388 8.05 2.88 18.56
CA PRO A 388 8.84 3.84 19.34
C PRO A 388 8.05 4.87 20.16
N SER A 389 6.83 5.26 19.73
CA SER A 389 6.08 6.35 20.37
C SER A 389 5.14 5.90 21.49
N ASN A 390 4.65 4.67 21.45
CA ASN A 390 3.59 4.20 22.35
C ASN A 390 3.78 2.73 22.81
N ASN A 391 4.90 2.10 22.43
CA ASN A 391 5.31 0.78 22.85
C ASN A 391 4.32 -0.35 22.48
N ILE A 392 3.46 -0.12 21.49
CA ILE A 392 2.54 -1.12 20.95
C ILE A 392 3.34 -2.15 20.15
N PRO A 393 3.18 -3.47 20.37
CA PRO A 393 3.84 -4.49 19.55
C PRO A 393 3.37 -4.40 18.08
N VAL A 394 4.32 -4.32 17.16
CA VAL A 394 4.06 -4.35 15.71
C VAL A 394 4.81 -5.51 15.06
N PRO A 395 4.22 -6.19 14.05
CA PRO A 395 4.85 -7.31 13.36
C PRO A 395 5.97 -6.81 12.45
N VAL A 396 7.13 -7.49 12.50
CA VAL A 396 8.23 -7.28 11.56
C VAL A 396 8.12 -8.29 10.45
N PHE A 397 7.91 -7.84 9.22
CA PHE A 397 7.86 -8.71 8.05
C PHE A 397 9.23 -8.82 7.38
N GLU A 398 9.54 -10.03 6.95
CA GLU A 398 10.73 -10.36 6.16
C GLU A 398 10.26 -10.97 4.83
N ARG A 399 10.84 -10.47 3.73
CA ARG A 399 10.55 -10.94 2.38
C ARG A 399 11.16 -12.33 2.22
N GLY A 400 10.32 -13.32 1.94
CA GLY A 400 10.72 -14.70 1.69
C GLY A 400 10.87 -14.99 0.19
N GLU A 401 10.73 -16.27 -0.17
CA GLU A 401 10.79 -16.72 -1.55
C GLU A 401 9.74 -16.05 -2.44
N ILE A 402 10.07 -15.83 -3.71
CA ILE A 402 9.12 -15.36 -4.71
C ILE A 402 7.93 -16.33 -4.75
N ASN A 403 6.70 -15.82 -4.73
CA ASN A 403 5.51 -16.65 -4.92
C ASN A 403 4.57 -15.94 -5.86
N ARG A 404 4.55 -16.43 -7.09
CA ARG A 404 3.86 -15.75 -8.16
C ARG A 404 2.34 -15.80 -7.99
N TYR A 405 1.81 -16.98 -7.67
CA TYR A 405 0.38 -17.18 -7.62
C TYR A 405 -0.23 -16.73 -6.28
N PHE A 406 0.40 -17.08 -5.16
CA PHE A 406 -0.13 -16.85 -3.81
C PHE A 406 0.68 -15.84 -2.98
N GLY A 407 1.80 -15.36 -3.50
CA GLY A 407 2.59 -14.35 -2.81
C GLY A 407 1.90 -13.00 -2.79
N LEU A 408 2.37 -12.17 -1.88
CA LEU A 408 1.89 -10.82 -1.65
C LEU A 408 2.97 -9.83 -2.08
N THR A 409 2.57 -8.66 -2.54
CA THR A 409 3.48 -7.52 -2.70
C THR A 409 3.68 -6.85 -1.33
N ASP A 410 4.66 -5.97 -1.19
CA ASP A 410 4.86 -5.20 0.04
C ASP A 410 3.62 -4.36 0.43
N ARG A 411 2.87 -3.91 -0.57
CA ARG A 411 1.58 -3.23 -0.45
C ARG A 411 0.50 -4.13 0.15
N ASP A 412 0.45 -5.40 -0.23
CA ASP A 412 -0.57 -6.33 0.24
C ASP A 412 -0.41 -6.68 1.74
N LEU A 413 0.78 -6.49 2.33
CA LEU A 413 1.02 -6.67 3.78
C LEU A 413 0.20 -5.73 4.66
N GLN A 414 -0.20 -4.58 4.11
CA GLN A 414 -1.03 -3.56 4.77
C GLN A 414 -2.41 -4.04 5.20
N LEU A 415 -2.84 -5.16 4.63
CA LEU A 415 -4.13 -5.80 4.85
C LEU A 415 -4.00 -7.05 5.72
N ALA A 416 -2.84 -7.30 6.35
CA ALA A 416 -2.67 -8.45 7.23
C ALA A 416 -3.49 -8.27 8.53
N GLN A 417 -4.28 -9.29 8.86
CA GLN A 417 -5.14 -9.34 10.04
C GLN A 417 -4.30 -9.21 11.33
N ASP A 418 -4.78 -8.43 12.30
CA ASP A 418 -4.17 -8.42 13.64
C ASP A 418 -4.31 -9.83 14.23
N PRO A 419 -3.20 -10.53 14.51
CA PRO A 419 -3.27 -11.91 14.99
C PRO A 419 -3.81 -12.04 16.41
N THR A 420 -3.87 -10.94 17.17
CA THR A 420 -4.35 -10.93 18.56
C THR A 420 -5.85 -10.71 18.66
N THR A 421 -6.41 -9.85 17.79
CA THR A 421 -7.85 -9.54 17.79
C THR A 421 -8.62 -10.30 16.71
N GLY A 422 -7.93 -10.83 15.69
CA GLY A 422 -8.58 -11.38 14.50
C GLY A 422 -9.32 -10.32 13.69
N ASN A 423 -9.12 -9.03 13.97
CA ASN A 423 -9.71 -7.94 13.20
C ASN A 423 -8.65 -7.35 12.26
N PHE A 424 -9.09 -6.87 11.11
CA PHE A 424 -8.26 -6.00 10.29
C PHE A 424 -8.24 -4.63 10.95
N ASP A 425 -7.24 -4.36 11.79
CA ASP A 425 -7.11 -3.04 12.41
C ASP A 425 -6.29 -2.13 11.51
N TRP A 426 -6.96 -1.12 10.97
CA TRP A 426 -6.54 -0.24 9.88
C TRP A 426 -5.39 0.73 10.23
N HIS A 427 -4.79 0.58 11.42
CA HIS A 427 -3.95 1.58 12.07
C HIS A 427 -2.50 1.13 12.35
N TYR A 428 -2.11 -0.09 11.98
CA TYR A 428 -0.76 -0.56 12.30
C TYR A 428 0.28 -0.10 11.26
N LEU A 429 1.26 0.64 11.76
CA LEU A 429 2.55 0.88 11.12
C LEU A 429 3.21 -0.48 10.95
N ILE A 430 3.41 -0.90 9.71
CA ILE A 430 4.09 -2.16 9.41
C ILE A 430 5.59 -1.91 9.46
N THR A 431 6.34 -2.87 9.99
CA THR A 431 7.80 -2.81 9.99
C THR A 431 8.35 -3.90 9.06
N LYS A 432 9.42 -3.58 8.34
CA LYS A 432 10.15 -4.54 7.50
C LYS A 432 11.62 -4.48 7.84
N ILE A 433 12.31 -5.56 7.56
CA ILE A 433 13.77 -5.57 7.54
C ILE A 433 14.21 -4.96 6.21
N ASP A 434 15.00 -3.89 6.25
CA ASP A 434 15.67 -3.37 5.07
C ASP A 434 16.68 -4.41 4.58
N GLU A 435 16.53 -4.86 3.34
CA GLU A 435 17.37 -5.93 2.78
C GLU A 435 18.85 -5.54 2.66
N SER A 436 19.14 -4.24 2.53
CA SER A 436 20.50 -3.74 2.34
C SER A 436 21.24 -3.48 3.66
N THR A 437 20.52 -3.09 4.72
CA THR A 437 21.12 -2.76 6.02
C THR A 437 20.84 -3.78 7.11
N GLY A 438 19.81 -4.62 6.94
CA GLY A 438 19.30 -5.51 7.98
C GLY A 438 18.58 -4.78 9.12
N GLU A 439 18.35 -3.47 9.00
CA GLU A 439 17.69 -2.68 10.05
C GLU A 439 16.16 -2.71 9.93
N ILE A 440 15.49 -2.50 11.06
CA ILE A 440 14.03 -2.42 11.09
C ILE A 440 13.59 -1.03 10.65
N VAL A 441 12.83 -0.97 9.56
CA VAL A 441 12.24 0.26 9.05
C VAL A 441 10.82 0.39 9.59
N TYR A 442 10.53 1.52 10.24
CA TYR A 442 9.21 1.88 10.74
C TYR A 442 8.50 2.79 9.72
N GLY A 443 7.39 2.35 9.13
CA GLY A 443 6.61 3.24 8.28
C GLY A 443 5.51 2.58 7.44
N SER A 444 4.70 3.41 6.80
CA SER A 444 3.81 2.95 5.73
C SER A 444 4.65 2.71 4.47
N PHE A 445 4.82 1.44 4.07
CA PHE A 445 5.45 1.04 2.78
C PHE A 445 4.84 1.71 1.54
N TYR A 446 3.68 2.34 1.73
CA TYR A 446 2.89 3.06 0.74
C TYR A 446 3.56 4.23 0.03
N ARG A 447 4.70 4.76 0.48
CA ARG A 447 5.30 5.94 -0.20
C ARG A 447 6.01 5.61 -1.50
N GLY A 448 6.13 4.33 -1.81
CA GLY A 448 6.76 3.82 -3.02
C GLY A 448 8.27 3.91 -2.94
N ASP A 449 8.94 2.82 -3.28
CA ASP A 449 10.40 2.70 -3.16
C ASP A 449 11.12 2.96 -4.50
N GLY A 450 10.38 3.41 -5.52
CA GLY A 450 10.89 3.61 -6.87
C GLY A 450 10.78 2.37 -7.75
N GLU A 451 10.44 1.21 -7.18
CA GLU A 451 10.32 -0.06 -7.89
C GLU A 451 8.85 -0.46 -8.14
N ASP A 452 7.88 0.28 -7.59
CA ASP A 452 6.46 -0.03 -7.75
C ASP A 452 5.90 0.21 -9.15
N ALA A 453 6.45 1.19 -9.87
CA ALA A 453 6.03 1.53 -11.23
C ALA A 453 6.82 0.72 -12.27
N PHE A 454 6.15 0.38 -13.38
CA PHE A 454 6.84 -0.18 -14.54
C PHE A 454 7.61 0.93 -15.26
N GLY A 455 8.86 0.67 -15.61
CA GLY A 455 9.73 1.63 -16.27
C GLY A 455 11.08 1.01 -16.64
N LEU A 456 11.80 1.68 -17.54
CA LEU A 456 13.07 1.21 -18.09
C LEU A 456 14.17 0.96 -17.05
N ASN A 457 14.04 1.58 -15.87
CA ASN A 457 15.01 1.44 -14.78
C ASN A 457 14.72 0.23 -13.88
N ASN A 458 13.48 -0.28 -13.88
CA ASN A 458 13.10 -1.40 -13.03
C ASN A 458 12.52 -2.58 -13.82
N ASN A 459 11.30 -2.47 -14.33
CA ASN A 459 10.61 -3.52 -15.06
C ASN A 459 9.78 -2.92 -16.20
N GLU A 460 10.06 -3.33 -17.44
CA GLU A 460 9.43 -2.75 -18.64
C GLU A 460 8.35 -3.63 -19.26
N VAL A 461 8.14 -4.85 -18.75
CA VAL A 461 7.20 -5.83 -19.33
C VAL A 461 6.18 -6.28 -18.28
N PHE A 462 4.90 -6.15 -18.60
CA PHE A 462 3.79 -6.68 -17.82
C PHE A 462 3.00 -7.70 -18.63
N THR A 463 3.20 -8.97 -18.31
CA THR A 463 2.56 -10.15 -18.91
C THR A 463 2.25 -11.14 -17.80
N PRO A 464 1.43 -12.17 -18.05
CA PRO A 464 1.19 -13.24 -17.08
C PRO A 464 2.46 -13.96 -16.58
N TRP A 465 3.59 -13.78 -17.27
CA TRP A 465 4.88 -14.40 -16.92
C TRP A 465 5.80 -13.48 -16.12
N SER A 466 5.86 -12.17 -16.43
CA SER A 466 6.54 -11.17 -15.57
C SER A 466 5.82 -10.96 -14.26
N ASN A 467 4.50 -10.76 -14.36
CA ASN A 467 3.70 -10.33 -13.25
C ASN A 467 2.44 -11.20 -13.17
N PRO A 468 2.34 -12.06 -12.17
CA PRO A 468 1.20 -12.97 -11.99
C PRO A 468 -0.12 -12.23 -11.78
N ALA A 469 -0.06 -10.96 -11.39
CA ALA A 469 -1.22 -10.12 -11.34
C ALA A 469 -1.85 -9.86 -12.71
N ALA A 470 -1.10 -10.08 -13.80
CA ALA A 470 -1.65 -10.11 -15.14
C ALA A 470 -2.51 -11.36 -15.40
N CYS A 471 -2.59 -12.35 -14.51
CA CYS A 471 -3.57 -13.44 -14.61
C CYS A 471 -4.98 -12.95 -14.29
N LEU A 472 -6.01 -13.61 -14.85
CA LEU A 472 -7.41 -13.42 -14.47
C LEU A 472 -7.64 -13.73 -12.99
N ASN A 473 -8.75 -13.28 -12.40
CA ASN A 473 -9.07 -13.60 -10.99
C ASN A 473 -9.18 -15.11 -10.70
N SER A 474 -9.40 -15.93 -11.74
CA SER A 474 -9.37 -17.39 -11.65
C SER A 474 -7.96 -17.99 -11.56
N GLY A 475 -6.91 -17.16 -11.66
CA GLY A 475 -5.50 -17.57 -11.72
C GLY A 475 -5.03 -18.03 -13.10
N VAL A 476 -5.91 -18.03 -14.10
CA VAL A 476 -5.55 -18.36 -15.48
C VAL A 476 -4.75 -17.20 -16.10
N PRO A 477 -3.61 -17.44 -16.77
CA PRO A 477 -2.89 -16.41 -17.52
C PRO A 477 -3.83 -15.62 -18.43
N SER A 478 -3.79 -14.29 -18.35
CA SER A 478 -4.59 -13.49 -19.28
C SER A 478 -4.01 -13.53 -20.68
N ASN A 479 -4.83 -13.09 -21.64
CA ASN A 479 -4.41 -12.95 -23.03
C ASN A 479 -3.87 -11.54 -23.33
N VAL A 480 -3.45 -10.77 -22.32
CA VAL A 480 -2.95 -9.40 -22.52
C VAL A 480 -1.52 -9.23 -22.03
N GLY A 481 -0.78 -8.33 -22.68
CA GLY A 481 0.59 -8.01 -22.33
C GLY A 481 0.92 -6.57 -22.68
N ILE A 482 1.87 -5.99 -21.96
CA ILE A 482 2.31 -4.60 -22.07
C ILE A 482 3.84 -4.58 -22.04
N GLU A 483 4.45 -3.80 -22.92
CA GLU A 483 5.90 -3.60 -22.97
C GLU A 483 6.21 -2.12 -23.21
N ILE A 484 7.00 -1.52 -22.34
CA ILE A 484 7.53 -0.16 -22.48
C ILE A 484 8.78 -0.24 -23.36
N LEU A 485 8.84 0.58 -24.41
CA LEU A 485 9.94 0.54 -25.36
C LEU A 485 11.17 1.31 -24.85
N PRO A 486 12.41 0.87 -25.17
CA PRO A 486 13.65 1.46 -24.66
C PRO A 486 13.91 2.93 -24.99
N ASN A 487 13.22 3.49 -25.98
CA ASN A 487 13.31 4.90 -26.37
C ASN A 487 12.26 5.79 -25.67
N SER A 488 11.54 5.25 -24.70
CA SER A 488 10.58 5.99 -23.89
C SER A 488 11.28 7.05 -23.03
N THR A 489 10.63 8.19 -22.88
CA THR A 489 11.06 9.27 -21.99
C THR A 489 9.91 9.59 -21.03
N GLU A 490 9.58 10.86 -20.82
CA GLU A 490 8.38 11.28 -20.09
C GLU A 490 7.10 10.84 -20.79
N ILE A 491 7.13 10.71 -22.12
CA ILE A 491 6.07 10.08 -22.91
C ILE A 491 6.46 8.62 -23.14
N LEU A 492 5.71 7.69 -22.55
CA LEU A 492 5.97 6.27 -22.70
C LEU A 492 5.51 5.79 -24.08
N GLN A 493 6.40 5.08 -24.78
CA GLN A 493 6.05 4.33 -25.99
C GLN A 493 5.75 2.90 -25.56
N ILE A 494 4.52 2.43 -25.78
CA ILE A 494 4.04 1.17 -25.22
C ILE A 494 3.54 0.27 -26.35
N ASN A 495 4.01 -0.98 -26.37
CA ASN A 495 3.40 -2.06 -27.12
C ASN A 495 2.33 -2.74 -26.27
N TYR A 496 1.12 -2.81 -26.81
CA TYR A 496 0.03 -3.62 -26.28
C TYR A 496 -0.08 -4.91 -27.07
N PHE A 497 -0.18 -6.02 -26.37
CA PHE A 497 -0.36 -7.35 -26.93
C PHE A 497 -1.71 -7.91 -26.50
N ILE A 498 -2.55 -8.28 -27.47
CA ILE A 498 -3.84 -8.93 -27.25
C ILE A 498 -3.83 -10.30 -27.93
N GLY A 499 -4.23 -11.34 -27.22
CA GLY A 499 -4.29 -12.72 -27.68
C GLY A 499 -2.97 -13.49 -27.58
N ASN A 500 -1.83 -12.83 -27.73
CA ASN A 500 -0.50 -13.47 -27.68
C ASN A 500 0.50 -12.61 -26.89
N PRO A 501 0.36 -12.50 -25.55
CA PRO A 501 1.26 -11.68 -24.74
C PRO A 501 2.70 -12.21 -24.75
N ILE A 502 2.92 -13.48 -25.12
CA ILE A 502 4.25 -14.10 -25.21
C ILE A 502 5.12 -13.49 -26.31
N ASN A 503 4.55 -12.63 -27.15
CA ASN A 503 5.32 -11.90 -28.16
C ASN A 503 6.02 -10.65 -27.59
N ALA A 504 5.77 -10.26 -26.33
CA ALA A 504 6.56 -9.24 -25.66
C ALA A 504 8.00 -9.72 -25.43
N SER A 505 8.96 -8.81 -25.19
CA SER A 505 10.29 -9.25 -24.75
C SER A 505 10.22 -10.02 -23.43
N PRO A 506 11.18 -10.92 -23.16
CA PRO A 506 11.25 -11.62 -21.89
C PRO A 506 11.29 -10.67 -20.70
N SER A 507 10.63 -11.07 -19.64
CA SER A 507 10.60 -10.29 -18.42
C SER A 507 11.96 -10.25 -17.74
N LYS A 508 12.20 -9.20 -16.95
CA LYS A 508 13.38 -9.12 -16.09
C LYS A 508 13.46 -10.36 -15.20
N PRO A 509 14.52 -11.19 -15.29
CA PRO A 509 14.62 -12.39 -14.50
C PRO A 509 14.93 -12.04 -13.04
N HIS A 510 14.30 -12.76 -12.12
CA HIS A 510 14.66 -12.67 -10.70
C HIS A 510 15.88 -13.56 -10.45
N LEU A 511 16.92 -13.01 -9.83
CA LEU A 511 18.17 -13.70 -9.51
C LEU A 511 18.23 -13.91 -7.99
N GLY A 512 18.34 -15.16 -7.55
CA GLY A 512 18.35 -15.49 -6.13
C GLY A 512 19.11 -16.76 -5.79
N TRP A 513 19.21 -17.00 -4.50
CA TRP A 513 19.67 -18.26 -3.93
C TRP A 513 18.55 -19.31 -3.98
N GLU A 514 18.87 -20.54 -4.35
CA GLU A 514 17.93 -21.65 -4.26
C GLU A 514 18.01 -22.27 -2.85
N PRO A 515 16.88 -22.65 -2.22
CA PRO A 515 16.89 -23.22 -0.87
C PRO A 515 17.58 -24.60 -0.82
N ARG A 516 18.07 -24.92 0.39
CA ARG A 516 18.89 -26.09 0.77
C ARG A 516 18.27 -27.48 0.53
N ASP A 517 17.07 -27.58 -0.04
CA ASP A 517 16.24 -28.78 0.04
C ASP A 517 16.34 -29.73 -1.16
N LEU A 518 17.18 -29.43 -2.16
CA LEU A 518 17.35 -30.30 -3.35
C LEU A 518 18.45 -31.37 -3.23
N GLY A 519 19.01 -31.59 -2.04
CA GLY A 519 19.94 -32.71 -1.80
C GLY A 519 21.29 -32.60 -2.55
N TYR A 520 21.62 -31.43 -3.10
CA TYR A 520 22.94 -31.15 -3.65
C TYR A 520 23.92 -30.86 -2.50
N PRO A 521 25.15 -31.41 -2.53
CA PRO A 521 26.17 -31.10 -1.54
C PRO A 521 26.63 -29.65 -1.75
N PHE A 522 26.02 -28.72 -1.03
CA PHE A 522 26.52 -27.36 -0.89
C PHE A 522 27.75 -27.40 0.02
N GLU A 523 28.93 -27.16 -0.54
CA GLU A 523 30.12 -26.90 0.25
C GLU A 523 30.14 -25.42 0.67
N GLU A 524 30.43 -25.17 1.96
CA GLU A 524 30.66 -23.83 2.50
C GLU A 524 31.77 -23.14 1.69
N GLY A 525 31.47 -22.03 1.01
CA GLY A 525 32.40 -21.40 0.05
C GLY A 525 31.85 -21.19 -1.36
N TRP A 526 30.70 -21.78 -1.69
CA TRP A 526 30.15 -21.87 -3.05
C TRP A 526 29.03 -20.87 -3.30
N VAL A 527 28.90 -20.43 -4.57
CA VAL A 527 27.74 -19.65 -5.03
C VAL A 527 26.97 -20.47 -6.05
N TYR A 528 25.71 -20.72 -5.73
CA TYR A 528 24.72 -21.30 -6.62
C TYR A 528 23.65 -20.24 -6.90
N LEU A 529 23.44 -19.95 -8.17
CA LEU A 529 22.48 -18.95 -8.62
C LEU A 529 21.49 -19.62 -9.56
N ALA A 530 20.21 -19.43 -9.28
CA ALA A 530 19.12 -19.78 -10.19
C ALA A 530 18.38 -18.51 -10.58
N TRP A 531 17.87 -18.49 -11.81
CA TRP A 531 17.04 -17.40 -12.30
C TRP A 531 15.89 -17.96 -13.11
N GLY A 532 14.69 -17.80 -12.56
CA GLY A 532 13.52 -18.43 -13.14
C GLY A 532 13.58 -19.96 -13.08
N ALA A 533 13.88 -20.53 -11.90
CA ALA A 533 13.83 -21.97 -11.63
C ALA A 533 12.61 -22.56 -12.31
N ASP A 534 12.83 -23.51 -13.23
CA ASP A 534 11.93 -23.80 -14.36
C ASP A 534 10.47 -24.09 -13.96
N LEU A 535 10.19 -24.38 -12.69
CA LEU A 535 8.87 -24.62 -12.10
C LEU A 535 8.83 -24.13 -10.63
N TRP A 536 8.65 -22.83 -10.35
CA TRP A 536 8.51 -22.35 -8.95
C TRP A 536 7.21 -22.83 -8.27
N ASP A 537 6.20 -23.12 -9.08
CA ASP A 537 4.83 -23.49 -8.68
C ASP A 537 4.23 -24.60 -9.57
N GLY A 538 5.09 -25.34 -10.29
CA GLY A 538 4.67 -26.37 -11.24
C GLY A 538 4.39 -25.86 -12.67
N TYR A 539 4.65 -24.58 -12.98
CA TYR A 539 4.52 -24.00 -14.32
C TYR A 539 5.80 -23.28 -14.82
N PRO A 540 6.11 -23.36 -16.13
CA PRO A 540 7.25 -22.63 -16.72
C PRO A 540 7.17 -21.14 -16.45
N ILE A 541 8.30 -20.54 -16.03
CA ILE A 541 8.31 -19.12 -15.64
C ILE A 541 7.98 -18.20 -16.82
N GLU A 542 8.59 -18.45 -17.97
CA GLU A 542 8.18 -17.96 -19.29
C GLU A 542 8.51 -19.07 -20.30
N PRO A 543 7.54 -19.59 -21.07
CA PRO A 543 7.74 -20.86 -21.79
C PRO A 543 8.56 -20.73 -23.08
N ASP A 544 8.80 -19.52 -23.59
CA ASP A 544 9.55 -19.27 -24.82
C ASP A 544 10.97 -18.72 -24.58
N VAL A 545 11.40 -18.56 -23.33
CA VAL A 545 12.80 -18.26 -22.98
C VAL A 545 13.70 -19.48 -23.18
N ASN A 546 14.75 -19.33 -23.99
CA ASN A 546 15.63 -20.41 -24.45
C ASN A 546 17.13 -20.18 -24.22
N TRP A 547 17.53 -19.02 -23.72
CA TRP A 547 18.93 -18.68 -23.50
C TRP A 547 19.10 -17.72 -22.31
N SER A 548 20.24 -17.80 -21.65
CA SER A 548 20.60 -16.99 -20.49
C SER A 548 22.05 -16.50 -20.56
N GLU A 549 22.33 -15.33 -20.00
CA GLU A 549 23.68 -14.79 -19.82
C GLU A 549 23.89 -14.28 -18.40
N LEU A 550 24.85 -14.88 -17.68
CA LEU A 550 25.22 -14.51 -16.31
C LEU A 550 26.53 -13.73 -16.33
N HIS A 551 26.53 -12.53 -15.74
CA HIS A 551 27.68 -11.67 -15.64
C HIS A 551 28.13 -11.54 -14.18
N ARG A 552 29.45 -11.49 -13.96
CA ARG A 552 30.10 -11.29 -12.66
C ARG A 552 30.99 -10.05 -12.68
N LYS A 553 31.03 -9.30 -11.58
CA LYS A 553 31.96 -8.19 -11.33
C LYS A 553 32.60 -8.37 -9.96
N ILE A 554 33.93 -8.33 -9.87
CA ILE A 554 34.68 -8.46 -8.61
C ILE A 554 35.23 -7.08 -8.23
N GLY A 555 34.94 -6.60 -7.03
CA GLY A 555 35.34 -5.28 -6.55
C GLY A 555 34.91 -4.17 -7.53
N ASN A 556 35.87 -3.31 -7.86
CA ASN A 556 35.71 -2.24 -8.86
C ASN A 556 36.09 -2.68 -10.28
N GLY A 557 36.17 -3.99 -10.55
CA GLY A 557 36.48 -4.54 -11.86
C GLY A 557 35.37 -4.33 -12.89
N SER A 558 35.56 -4.84 -14.10
CA SER A 558 34.55 -4.85 -15.16
C SER A 558 33.64 -6.08 -15.06
N TRP A 559 32.42 -5.96 -15.58
CA TRP A 559 31.52 -7.10 -15.76
C TRP A 559 32.10 -8.09 -16.79
N THR A 560 32.16 -9.36 -16.44
CA THR A 560 32.57 -10.46 -17.33
C THR A 560 31.49 -11.53 -17.38
N THR A 561 31.27 -12.12 -18.55
CA THR A 561 30.36 -13.25 -18.72
C THR A 561 30.98 -14.50 -18.09
N VAL A 562 30.29 -15.10 -17.12
CA VAL A 562 30.71 -16.35 -16.46
C VAL A 562 29.85 -17.54 -16.88
N TYR A 563 28.69 -17.26 -17.50
CA TYR A 563 27.83 -18.27 -18.10
C TYR A 563 27.07 -17.69 -19.30
N SER A 564 26.94 -18.48 -20.37
CA SER A 564 26.05 -18.22 -21.50
C SER A 564 25.56 -19.56 -22.04
N GLY A 565 24.25 -19.79 -22.02
CA GLY A 565 23.68 -21.09 -22.41
C GLY A 565 22.20 -21.21 -22.09
N PRO A 566 21.61 -22.39 -22.36
CA PRO A 566 20.17 -22.62 -22.23
C PRO A 566 19.71 -22.86 -20.79
N ASN A 567 20.63 -23.09 -19.84
CA ASN A 567 20.24 -23.37 -18.46
C ASN A 567 19.81 -22.07 -17.75
N ARG A 568 18.95 -22.25 -16.74
CA ARG A 568 18.47 -21.20 -15.84
C ARG A 568 19.12 -21.24 -14.46
N GLN A 569 20.23 -21.96 -14.36
CA GLN A 569 20.99 -22.15 -13.14
C GLN A 569 22.48 -22.18 -13.45
N TRP A 570 23.27 -21.70 -12.51
CA TRP A 570 24.72 -21.71 -12.57
C TRP A 570 25.33 -21.95 -11.20
N TYR A 571 26.40 -22.72 -11.21
CA TYR A 571 27.16 -23.09 -10.04
C TYR A 571 28.62 -22.68 -10.25
N SER A 572 29.22 -22.01 -9.26
CA SER A 572 30.55 -21.41 -9.40
C SER A 572 31.68 -22.41 -9.58
N GLY A 573 31.55 -23.65 -9.10
CA GLY A 573 32.64 -24.63 -9.13
C GLY A 573 33.72 -24.42 -8.06
N ASP A 574 33.89 -23.18 -7.58
CA ASP A 574 35.00 -22.75 -6.74
C ASP A 574 34.56 -22.30 -5.34
N SER A 575 35.38 -22.62 -4.33
CA SER A 575 35.17 -22.33 -2.89
C SER A 575 35.67 -20.97 -2.41
N ASN A 576 35.64 -19.96 -3.26
CA ASN A 576 36.21 -18.65 -2.94
C ASN A 576 35.18 -17.67 -2.33
N TYR A 577 33.90 -18.00 -2.36
CA TYR A 577 32.83 -17.11 -1.93
C TYR A 577 32.57 -17.25 -0.44
N ASP A 578 32.57 -16.12 0.25
CA ASP A 578 32.50 -16.05 1.70
C ASP A 578 31.74 -14.77 2.03
N PRO A 579 30.50 -14.85 2.57
CA PRO A 579 29.72 -13.67 2.94
C PRO A 579 30.46 -12.72 3.89
N ASP A 580 31.39 -13.23 4.69
CA ASP A 580 32.22 -12.46 5.62
C ASP A 580 33.53 -11.96 4.98
N GLY A 581 33.74 -12.23 3.68
CA GLY A 581 34.95 -11.85 2.95
C GLY A 581 35.13 -10.34 2.76
N ASP A 582 36.33 -9.92 2.39
CA ASP A 582 36.65 -8.49 2.23
C ASP A 582 36.33 -7.93 0.84
N THR A 583 36.23 -8.79 -0.18
CA THR A 583 36.07 -8.35 -1.58
C THR A 583 34.63 -8.56 -2.05
N PRO A 584 33.91 -7.50 -2.42
CA PRO A 584 32.55 -7.65 -2.91
C PRO A 584 32.54 -8.27 -4.31
N VAL A 585 31.57 -9.13 -4.56
CA VAL A 585 31.30 -9.75 -5.86
C VAL A 585 29.84 -9.55 -6.21
N TYR A 586 29.60 -9.10 -7.43
CA TYR A 586 28.28 -8.78 -7.93
C TYR A 586 27.95 -9.69 -9.10
N PHE A 587 26.70 -10.11 -9.17
CA PHE A 587 26.14 -10.91 -10.25
C PHE A 587 24.90 -10.22 -10.82
N ARG A 588 24.67 -10.42 -12.12
CA ARG A 588 23.42 -10.07 -12.78
C ARG A 588 23.20 -10.99 -13.96
N VAL A 589 21.95 -11.27 -14.28
CA VAL A 589 21.57 -12.18 -15.36
C VAL A 589 20.54 -11.54 -16.28
N ARG A 590 20.53 -11.96 -17.54
CA ARG A 590 19.45 -11.65 -18.49
C ARG A 590 19.10 -12.90 -19.29
N VAL A 591 17.90 -12.94 -19.83
CA VAL A 591 17.38 -14.07 -20.62
C VAL A 591 16.97 -13.62 -22.01
N ARG A 592 16.88 -14.58 -22.95
CA ARG A 592 16.46 -14.37 -24.33
C ARG A 592 15.37 -15.35 -24.72
N ASP A 593 14.39 -14.88 -25.47
CA ASP A 593 13.34 -15.71 -26.06
C ASP A 593 13.76 -16.40 -27.37
N THR A 594 12.86 -17.26 -27.84
CA THR A 594 12.92 -17.88 -29.18
C THR A 594 12.85 -16.87 -30.34
N GLN A 595 12.45 -15.62 -30.09
CA GLN A 595 12.41 -14.52 -31.07
C GLN A 595 13.71 -13.68 -31.07
N ASN A 596 14.69 -14.03 -30.24
CA ASN A 596 15.95 -13.32 -30.02
C ASN A 596 15.84 -11.96 -29.31
N LYS A 597 14.76 -11.69 -28.59
CA LYS A 597 14.62 -10.50 -27.73
C LYS A 597 15.22 -10.77 -26.36
N TRP A 598 15.94 -9.80 -25.82
CA TRP A 598 16.57 -9.89 -24.50
C TRP A 598 15.72 -9.20 -23.45
N SER A 599 15.66 -9.79 -22.25
CA SER A 599 15.18 -9.10 -21.05
C SER A 599 16.12 -7.96 -20.63
N LEU A 600 15.63 -7.11 -19.74
CA LEU A 600 16.48 -6.34 -18.84
C LEU A 600 17.40 -7.27 -18.01
N TRP A 601 18.46 -6.69 -17.47
CA TRP A 601 19.26 -7.35 -16.45
C TRP A 601 18.45 -7.47 -15.16
N SER A 602 18.60 -8.60 -14.46
CA SER A 602 18.11 -8.81 -13.10
C SER A 602 18.61 -7.71 -12.16
N ASN A 603 17.98 -7.61 -11.00
CA ASN A 603 18.60 -6.93 -9.86
C ASN A 603 19.99 -7.54 -9.58
N ILE A 604 20.87 -6.72 -9.04
CA ILE A 604 22.22 -7.17 -8.69
C ILE A 604 22.09 -8.10 -7.49
N PHE A 605 22.61 -9.31 -7.64
CA PHE A 605 22.89 -10.18 -6.50
C PHE A 605 24.30 -9.89 -6.04
N ASP A 606 24.48 -9.48 -4.78
CA ASP A 606 25.79 -9.26 -4.19
C ASP A 606 26.16 -10.33 -3.16
N THR A 607 27.45 -10.60 -3.10
CA THR A 607 28.06 -11.50 -2.13
C THR A 607 29.50 -11.07 -1.95
N ARG A 608 30.29 -11.85 -1.22
CA ARG A 608 31.69 -11.54 -0.97
C ARG A 608 32.58 -12.73 -1.23
N MET A 609 33.87 -12.46 -1.37
CA MET A 609 34.90 -13.48 -1.53
C MET A 609 36.11 -13.15 -0.68
N SER A 610 36.67 -14.19 -0.07
CA SER A 610 37.92 -14.11 0.70
C SER A 610 39.09 -14.15 -0.29
N VAL A 611 39.55 -12.98 -0.75
CA VAL A 611 40.70 -12.89 -1.66
C VAL A 611 41.99 -13.12 -0.88
N THR A 612 42.62 -14.27 -1.05
CA THR A 612 44.07 -14.38 -0.86
C THR A 612 44.76 -13.61 -1.99
N GLN A 613 45.49 -12.56 -1.66
CA GLN A 613 46.27 -11.75 -2.59
C GLN A 613 47.07 -12.64 -3.57
N SER A 614 46.72 -12.61 -4.85
CA SER A 614 47.60 -12.17 -5.94
C SER A 614 46.88 -12.30 -7.27
N GLY A 615 46.81 -11.19 -8.01
CA GLY A 615 46.35 -11.22 -9.39
C GLY A 615 47.28 -12.07 -10.27
N VAL A 616 46.70 -12.68 -11.30
CA VAL A 616 47.20 -12.80 -12.68
C VAL A 616 46.35 -13.86 -13.39
N GLY A 617 45.76 -13.46 -14.53
CA GLY A 617 45.80 -14.23 -15.78
C GLY A 617 44.98 -15.53 -15.90
N LEU A 618 44.24 -15.57 -17.00
CA LEU A 618 43.62 -16.76 -17.57
C LEU A 618 44.62 -17.90 -17.83
N ASP A 619 44.07 -19.11 -17.76
CA ASP A 619 44.49 -20.38 -18.37
C ASP A 619 45.59 -21.28 -17.75
N LYS A 620 45.14 -22.54 -17.62
CA LYS A 620 45.86 -23.84 -17.62
C LYS A 620 46.59 -24.30 -16.36
N SER A 621 45.98 -25.33 -15.77
CA SER A 621 46.59 -26.61 -15.37
C SER A 621 47.92 -26.55 -14.60
N ALA A 622 47.87 -26.69 -13.28
CA ALA A 622 48.51 -27.81 -12.57
C ALA A 622 48.44 -27.63 -11.04
N SER A 623 48.11 -28.75 -10.39
CA SER A 623 48.48 -29.13 -9.02
C SER A 623 47.90 -28.35 -7.84
N LYS A 624 46.87 -28.97 -7.25
CA LYS A 624 46.50 -28.99 -5.81
C LYS A 624 47.58 -28.47 -4.87
N ASN A 625 47.19 -27.55 -3.98
CA ASN A 625 47.53 -27.61 -2.56
C ASN A 625 46.45 -26.90 -1.74
N ASN A 626 45.46 -27.69 -1.28
CA ASN A 626 44.53 -27.31 -0.23
C ASN A 626 45.31 -27.13 1.08
N SER A 627 45.72 -25.91 1.42
CA SER A 627 46.00 -25.60 2.82
C SER A 627 44.66 -25.40 3.52
N LYS A 628 44.01 -26.50 3.94
CA LYS A 628 43.00 -26.47 4.99
C LYS A 628 43.54 -25.61 6.13
N LYS A 629 42.85 -24.54 6.49
CA LYS A 629 43.19 -23.73 7.67
C LYS A 629 43.02 -24.66 8.88
N ILE A 630 44.14 -25.12 9.44
CA ILE A 630 44.15 -25.98 10.62
C ILE A 630 43.70 -25.12 11.81
N PRO A 631 42.64 -25.49 12.55
CA PRO A 631 42.24 -24.79 13.75
C PRO A 631 43.42 -24.67 14.73
N ALA A 632 43.54 -23.56 15.45
CA ALA A 632 44.62 -23.37 16.41
C ALA A 632 44.41 -24.14 17.72
N ASP A 633 43.14 -24.32 18.11
CA ASP A 633 42.75 -24.90 19.40
C ASP A 633 41.62 -25.93 19.26
N TYR A 634 41.53 -26.83 20.23
CA TYR A 634 40.36 -27.69 20.39
C TYR A 634 39.17 -26.85 20.86
N ALA A 635 38.00 -27.01 20.22
CA ALA A 635 36.78 -26.38 20.71
C ALA A 635 35.54 -27.18 20.33
N ILE A 636 34.52 -27.12 21.18
CA ILE A 636 33.16 -27.56 20.87
C ILE A 636 32.19 -26.38 21.08
N SER A 637 31.42 -26.08 20.05
CA SER A 637 30.45 -24.98 20.05
C SER A 637 29.16 -25.39 20.76
N PRO A 638 28.40 -24.41 21.30
CA PRO A 638 27.00 -24.62 21.65
C PRO A 638 26.23 -25.21 20.45
N ASN A 639 25.34 -26.16 20.71
CA ASN A 639 24.49 -26.73 19.69
C ASN A 639 23.43 -25.69 19.25
N TYR A 640 23.03 -25.71 17.99
CA TYR A 640 21.97 -24.83 17.47
C TYR A 640 21.01 -25.62 16.56
N PRO A 641 19.68 -25.47 16.75
CA PRO A 641 19.02 -24.68 17.80
C PRO A 641 19.25 -25.25 19.22
N ASN A 642 19.06 -24.44 20.28
CA ASN A 642 19.04 -24.85 21.69
C ASN A 642 18.20 -23.85 22.52
N PRO A 643 17.01 -24.22 23.03
CA PRO A 643 16.40 -25.56 22.96
C PRO A 643 16.08 -26.02 21.52
N PHE A 644 16.03 -27.33 21.28
CA PHE A 644 15.82 -27.93 19.95
C PHE A 644 14.64 -28.92 19.94
N ASN A 645 14.07 -29.18 18.76
CA ASN A 645 12.99 -30.15 18.55
C ASN A 645 12.97 -30.70 17.10
N PRO A 646 13.18 -32.01 16.87
CA PRO A 646 14.03 -32.92 17.65
C PRO A 646 15.50 -32.88 17.17
N GLU A 647 15.84 -32.07 16.16
CA GLU A 647 17.18 -32.02 15.56
C GLU A 647 18.01 -30.80 15.99
N THR A 648 19.31 -30.98 16.15
CA THR A 648 20.27 -29.91 16.44
C THR A 648 21.64 -30.21 15.85
N ILE A 649 22.42 -29.17 15.55
CA ILE A 649 23.76 -29.32 15.01
C ILE A 649 24.80 -29.06 16.10
N ILE A 650 25.74 -30.00 16.26
CA ILE A 650 26.92 -29.85 17.13
C ILE A 650 28.14 -29.60 16.24
N LYS A 651 28.84 -28.49 16.46
CA LYS A 651 30.10 -28.15 15.78
C LYS A 651 31.29 -28.33 16.73
N TYR A 652 32.38 -28.87 16.22
CA TYR A 652 33.65 -28.98 16.95
C TYR A 652 34.86 -28.86 16.03
N GLN A 653 36.00 -28.51 16.58
CA GLN A 653 37.26 -28.39 15.85
C GLN A 653 38.40 -29.04 16.62
N ILE A 654 39.37 -29.60 15.89
CA ILE A 654 40.57 -30.21 16.43
C ILE A 654 41.82 -29.67 15.70
N PRO A 655 42.84 -29.21 16.42
CA PRO A 655 44.05 -28.61 15.83
C PRO A 655 45.06 -29.66 15.34
N GLU A 656 44.94 -30.90 15.81
CA GLU A 656 45.79 -32.03 15.43
C GLU A 656 44.96 -33.31 15.32
N SER A 657 45.53 -34.34 14.68
CA SER A 657 44.82 -35.60 14.47
C SER A 657 44.70 -36.39 15.78
N GLY A 658 43.56 -37.02 16.02
CA GLY A 658 43.33 -37.80 17.25
C GLY A 658 42.05 -38.64 17.19
N LEU A 659 41.89 -39.56 18.14
CA LEU A 659 40.65 -40.31 18.31
C LEU A 659 39.58 -39.38 18.90
N VAL A 660 38.59 -39.02 18.09
CA VAL A 660 37.48 -38.16 18.49
C VAL A 660 36.34 -39.01 19.04
N GLN A 661 35.95 -38.72 20.28
CA GLN A 661 34.76 -39.28 20.91
C GLN A 661 33.78 -38.16 21.24
N LEU A 662 32.65 -38.12 20.54
CA LEU A 662 31.54 -37.21 20.82
C LEU A 662 30.34 -38.03 21.28
N LYS A 663 29.97 -37.88 22.55
CA LYS A 663 28.91 -38.67 23.20
C LYS A 663 27.88 -37.78 23.87
N ILE A 664 26.65 -38.27 23.92
CA ILE A 664 25.51 -37.64 24.59
C ILE A 664 25.19 -38.41 25.87
N TYR A 665 24.94 -37.67 26.94
CA TYR A 665 24.63 -38.15 28.27
C TYR A 665 23.33 -37.55 28.77
N ASP A 666 22.58 -38.33 29.56
CA ASP A 666 21.51 -37.77 30.40
C ASP A 666 22.06 -37.15 31.69
N LEU A 667 21.20 -36.54 32.50
CA LEU A 667 21.57 -35.91 33.77
C LEU A 667 22.12 -36.90 34.83
N LEU A 668 21.92 -38.21 34.66
CA LEU A 668 22.46 -39.24 35.53
C LEU A 668 23.83 -39.73 35.05
N GLY A 669 24.35 -39.18 33.95
CA GLY A 669 25.64 -39.54 33.35
C GLY A 669 25.59 -40.84 32.55
N ARG A 670 24.40 -41.32 32.13
CA ARG A 670 24.28 -42.49 31.26
C ARG A 670 24.50 -42.09 29.81
N ASP A 671 25.37 -42.81 29.09
CA ASP A 671 25.55 -42.67 27.64
C ASP A 671 24.22 -42.98 26.93
N VAL A 672 23.60 -41.99 26.29
CA VAL A 672 22.35 -42.15 25.52
C VAL A 672 22.59 -42.21 24.02
N ALA A 673 23.67 -41.62 23.51
CA ALA A 673 24.08 -41.73 22.11
C ALA A 673 25.59 -41.53 21.95
N THR A 674 26.19 -42.17 20.95
CA THR A 674 27.57 -41.90 20.50
C THR A 674 27.51 -41.38 19.07
N LEU A 675 27.87 -40.11 18.88
CA LEU A 675 27.80 -39.45 17.58
C LEU A 675 29.09 -39.63 16.76
N VAL A 676 30.24 -39.66 17.44
CA VAL A 676 31.55 -39.87 16.81
C VAL A 676 32.41 -40.75 17.71
N ASN A 677 33.11 -41.72 17.15
CA ASN A 677 34.12 -42.55 17.84
C ASN A 677 35.15 -43.07 16.83
N GLU A 678 35.92 -42.16 16.23
CA GLU A 678 36.88 -42.48 15.16
C GLU A 678 38.05 -41.51 15.12
N VAL A 679 39.14 -41.91 14.45
CA VAL A 679 40.31 -41.03 14.26
C VAL A 679 39.99 -39.98 13.20
N LYS A 680 40.07 -38.70 13.57
CA LYS A 680 39.88 -37.56 12.67
C LYS A 680 41.19 -36.79 12.51
N SER A 681 41.42 -36.22 11.33
CA SER A 681 42.55 -35.31 11.08
C SER A 681 42.27 -33.90 11.61
N ALA A 682 43.30 -33.06 11.73
CA ALA A 682 43.12 -31.65 12.07
C ALA A 682 42.08 -30.95 11.16
N GLY A 683 41.11 -30.24 11.75
CA GLY A 683 40.02 -29.59 11.02
C GLY A 683 38.80 -29.28 11.89
N SER A 684 37.84 -28.59 11.27
CA SER A 684 36.52 -28.32 11.85
C SER A 684 35.49 -29.29 11.29
N TYR A 685 34.55 -29.69 12.14
CA TYR A 685 33.57 -30.75 11.89
C TYR A 685 32.20 -30.32 12.41
N SER A 686 31.15 -30.83 11.78
CA SER A 686 29.76 -30.61 12.16
C SER A 686 28.99 -31.91 12.06
N ILE A 687 28.13 -32.20 13.02
CA ILE A 687 27.28 -33.38 13.04
C ILE A 687 25.85 -33.01 13.41
N ASN A 688 24.87 -33.57 12.68
CA ASN A 688 23.46 -33.48 13.04
C ASN A 688 23.16 -34.52 14.12
N PHE A 689 22.43 -34.12 15.17
CA PHE A 689 21.91 -34.99 16.20
C PHE A 689 20.39 -34.95 16.18
N ASP A 690 19.79 -36.07 15.76
CA ASP A 690 18.36 -36.33 15.86
C ASP A 690 18.06 -37.03 17.20
N ALA A 691 17.26 -36.36 18.04
CA ALA A 691 16.84 -36.85 19.35
C ALA A 691 15.37 -37.31 19.37
N SER A 692 14.81 -37.69 18.22
CA SER A 692 13.41 -38.14 18.08
C SER A 692 13.05 -39.28 19.04
N ASP A 693 14.00 -40.16 19.38
CA ASP A 693 13.80 -41.28 20.31
C ASP A 693 14.06 -40.94 21.79
N LEU A 694 14.43 -39.70 22.11
CA LEU A 694 14.73 -39.26 23.48
C LEU A 694 13.56 -38.44 24.08
N PRO A 695 13.29 -38.54 25.41
CA PRO A 695 12.29 -37.69 26.07
C PRO A 695 12.75 -36.23 26.16
N SER A 696 11.81 -35.27 26.22
CA SER A 696 12.15 -33.87 26.49
C SER A 696 12.93 -33.74 27.80
N GLY A 697 13.96 -32.91 27.81
CA GLY A 697 14.84 -32.79 28.95
C GLY A 697 16.19 -32.16 28.63
N VAL A 698 17.03 -32.09 29.66
CA VAL A 698 18.39 -31.58 29.56
C VAL A 698 19.35 -32.74 29.32
N TYR A 699 20.23 -32.57 28.33
CA TYR A 699 21.28 -33.51 27.98
C TYR A 699 22.64 -32.81 28.01
N ILE A 700 23.69 -33.59 28.21
CA ILE A 700 25.08 -33.12 28.15
C ILE A 700 25.76 -33.82 26.99
N TYR A 701 26.49 -33.08 26.17
CA TYR A 701 27.34 -33.67 25.14
C TYR A 701 28.81 -33.40 25.45
N SER A 702 29.63 -34.44 25.33
CA SER A 702 31.05 -34.44 25.69
C SER A 702 31.89 -34.75 24.46
N LEU A 703 32.82 -33.85 24.13
CA LEU A 703 33.89 -34.08 23.17
C LEU A 703 35.16 -34.45 23.93
N LYS A 704 35.71 -35.62 23.61
CA LYS A 704 37.01 -36.08 24.06
C LYS A 704 37.91 -36.37 22.88
N VAL A 705 39.07 -35.74 22.83
CA VAL A 705 40.11 -35.94 21.80
C VAL A 705 41.47 -35.78 22.45
N ASN A 706 42.34 -36.78 22.35
CA ASN A 706 43.63 -36.78 23.05
C ASN A 706 43.44 -36.49 24.56
N ASP A 707 44.11 -35.47 25.10
CA ASP A 707 43.96 -35.01 26.50
C ASP A 707 42.85 -33.95 26.69
N PHE A 708 42.20 -33.51 25.61
CA PHE A 708 41.14 -32.51 25.67
C PHE A 708 39.78 -33.16 25.96
N VAL A 709 39.07 -32.62 26.96
CA VAL A 709 37.67 -32.95 27.26
C VAL A 709 36.89 -31.67 27.46
N GLN A 710 35.83 -31.46 26.69
CA GLN A 710 34.90 -30.34 26.89
C GLN A 710 33.45 -30.83 26.84
N ASN A 711 32.66 -30.39 27.81
CA ASN A 711 31.26 -30.73 27.96
C ASN A 711 30.38 -29.50 27.74
N GLN A 712 29.22 -29.69 27.11
CA GLN A 712 28.23 -28.65 26.86
C GLN A 712 26.83 -29.17 27.12
N LYS A 713 25.88 -28.26 27.38
CA LYS A 713 24.50 -28.59 27.75
C LYS A 713 23.54 -28.27 26.61
N MET A 714 22.61 -29.17 26.32
CA MET A 714 21.52 -28.96 25.37
C MET A 714 20.15 -29.28 25.99
N THR A 715 19.10 -28.64 25.49
CA THR A 715 17.72 -28.79 25.97
C THR A 715 16.83 -29.26 24.83
N LEU A 716 16.28 -30.47 24.94
CA LEU A 716 15.30 -31.01 23.99
C LEU A 716 13.89 -30.62 24.44
N LEU A 717 13.12 -29.97 23.58
CA LEU A 717 11.69 -29.71 23.74
C LEU A 717 10.92 -30.62 22.79
N LYS A 718 9.86 -31.28 23.27
CA LYS A 718 8.88 -31.96 22.41
C LYS A 718 7.53 -31.32 22.61
#